data_AF-A0A1I7HLI2-F1
#
_entry.id   AF-A0A1I7HLI2-F1
#
_cell.length_a   1.000
_cell.length_b   1.000
_cell.length_c   1.000
_cell.angle_alpha   90.00
_cell.angle_beta   90.00
_cell.angle_gamma   90.00
#
_symmetry.space_group_name_H-M   'P 1'
#
loop_
_entity.id
_entity.type
_entity.pdbx_description
1 polymer ?
#
loop_
_entity_poly.entity_id
_entity_poly.type
_entity_poly.pdbx_seq_one_letter_code
_entity_poly.pdbx_strand_id
1 'polypeptide(L)'
;MASLASRLGANKRFEFVSDEFDAAKFSVVNMRGDEAISKPFRFVLTLVSDDADIDMKKMLKSSVTFTIFSPDGKTTVPYHGVLAEFEQLHQAGGYIFYQAVLVPRLWRLSLYRISEVYLNEQTIPDILETVLKDGRLTASDYGLKLSGSYRRRSFVCQYQETHLDFLSRWMEKEGMYYFFEHDGAVDKLMMVDDRNMHPAQAVKVNYRPSDELDTGGAPDSVQGFVCRRKPLPHQVVLQDFNFRKADVELKVSHQVVDDGIGDVMIYGENFRNQDEGNRYAKLRAEEIICSGEVFFGEATAVGLRSGHFMELAHHYRSQFNGQYLVTEIHHEGSQAGVLLAGIKSPYVGKDGETSYHNNFRAIPSAVQFRPERVTVKPRISGTMNATIDSEGSGQYAELDEYGQYKVQLPFDRSDKPANKGSARVRMASPYAGSQHGMNFPLHKNAEVLLSFAGGDPDEPIILSAVPNSENPSLVANENPSQNVIHTGGGNRLEMEDKEGSQHVNLSTPHASSYMRMGAPVSTANVKSLSAAASVDDLNVIANNAAIEQQTDGSTYTSAGGNAYKITKGNAFKITYGDSSAVTKGAASSVVNGNNDSEVKGDTTKTVRGNTTTTNYGNVTTTTHGDVTTSVFGAAQTFNKGTVSSACLGANNAFFLGQRAQAHVGINTAMNYGFVTNINIATLLEILLVNKITLQAGLKNETGTLKTSDNATTFAATACSVVTGGLSNTMCGLFTVV
;
A
#
# COMPACT_ATOMS: atom_id res chain seq x y z
N MET A 1 -8.95 0.17 85.85
CA MET A 1 -9.14 -1.29 85.57
C MET A 1 -7.82 -1.85 85.10
N ALA A 2 -7.67 -3.18 84.98
CA ALA A 2 -6.58 -3.76 84.18
C ALA A 2 -6.79 -3.39 82.70
N SER A 3 -5.73 -3.04 81.97
CA SER A 3 -5.82 -2.65 80.56
C SER A 3 -6.16 -3.85 79.67
N LEU A 4 -6.64 -3.62 78.44
CA LEU A 4 -7.00 -4.74 77.55
C LEU A 4 -5.82 -5.66 77.26
N ALA A 5 -4.66 -5.08 76.94
CA ALA A 5 -3.41 -5.80 76.72
C ALA A 5 -3.02 -6.70 77.91
N SER A 6 -3.28 -6.29 79.16
CA SER A 6 -2.94 -7.12 80.33
C SER A 6 -3.87 -8.32 80.55
N ARG A 7 -5.02 -8.40 79.86
CA ARG A 7 -5.92 -9.58 79.92
C ARG A 7 -5.40 -10.78 79.12
N LEU A 8 -4.63 -10.53 78.06
CA LEU A 8 -4.13 -11.59 77.17
C LEU A 8 -2.99 -12.40 77.80
N GLY A 9 -2.13 -11.75 78.60
CA GLY A 9 -1.04 -12.40 79.33
C GLY A 9 -0.14 -13.26 78.41
N ALA A 10 0.13 -14.50 78.83
CA ALA A 10 0.88 -15.48 78.06
C ALA A 10 0.09 -16.07 76.86
N ASN A 11 -1.23 -15.85 76.80
CA ASN A 11 -2.11 -16.41 75.76
C ASN A 11 -2.34 -15.42 74.58
N LYS A 12 -1.51 -14.37 74.50
CA LYS A 12 -1.51 -13.40 73.38
C LYS A 12 -1.06 -14.10 72.10
N ARG A 13 -1.95 -14.22 71.11
CA ARG A 13 -1.64 -14.82 69.80
C ARG A 13 -1.63 -13.81 68.65
N PHE A 14 -2.24 -12.63 68.86
CA PHE A 14 -2.33 -11.57 67.86
C PHE A 14 -2.02 -10.19 68.46
N GLU A 15 -1.29 -9.37 67.70
CA GLU A 15 -0.98 -7.98 68.01
C GLU A 15 -1.22 -7.08 66.79
N PHE A 16 -1.55 -5.82 67.05
CA PHE A 16 -1.66 -4.78 66.02
C PHE A 16 -1.05 -3.48 66.57
N VAL A 17 -0.06 -2.93 65.87
CA VAL A 17 0.66 -1.69 66.19
C VAL A 17 0.52 -0.71 65.03
N SER A 18 0.52 0.58 65.33
CA SER A 18 0.37 1.70 64.40
C SER A 18 1.41 2.77 64.74
N ASP A 19 2.11 3.33 63.75
CA ASP A 19 3.17 4.33 63.99
C ASP A 19 2.63 5.64 64.64
N GLU A 20 1.31 5.87 64.58
CA GLU A 20 0.64 7.08 65.07
C GLU A 20 0.13 6.95 66.53
N PHE A 21 0.01 5.73 67.06
CA PHE A 21 -0.64 5.45 68.35
C PHE A 21 0.20 4.52 69.24
N ASP A 22 -0.01 4.58 70.55
CA ASP A 22 0.65 3.67 71.49
C ASP A 22 0.35 2.19 71.16
N ALA A 23 1.33 1.29 71.31
CA ALA A 23 1.18 -0.12 70.98
C ALA A 23 0.12 -0.86 71.82
N ALA A 24 -0.25 -0.34 73.00
CA ALA A 24 -1.36 -0.85 73.81
C ALA A 24 -2.73 -0.23 73.48
N LYS A 25 -2.81 0.72 72.54
CA LYS A 25 -4.04 1.47 72.19
C LYS A 25 -5.12 0.59 71.58
N PHE A 26 -4.72 -0.46 70.87
CA PHE A 26 -5.61 -1.43 70.25
C PHE A 26 -5.28 -2.84 70.75
N SER A 27 -6.27 -3.72 70.72
CA SER A 27 -6.05 -5.16 70.81
C SER A 27 -6.85 -5.86 69.73
N VAL A 28 -6.26 -6.89 69.11
CA VAL A 28 -6.95 -7.71 68.10
C VAL A 28 -7.96 -8.61 68.81
N VAL A 29 -9.20 -8.63 68.31
CA VAL A 29 -10.29 -9.52 68.74
C VAL A 29 -10.29 -10.78 67.87
N ASN A 30 -10.43 -10.57 66.57
CA ASN A 30 -10.48 -11.57 65.51
C ASN A 30 -9.59 -11.11 64.35
N MET A 31 -9.04 -12.07 63.61
CA MET A 31 -8.31 -11.83 62.36
C MET A 31 -8.80 -12.77 61.27
N ARG A 32 -8.78 -12.27 60.03
CA ARG A 32 -8.81 -13.03 58.79
C ARG A 32 -7.74 -12.48 57.87
N GLY A 33 -7.05 -13.33 57.12
CA GLY A 33 -5.98 -12.91 56.22
C GLY A 33 -5.93 -13.73 54.95
N ASP A 34 -5.82 -13.08 53.81
CA ASP A 34 -5.60 -13.71 52.51
C ASP A 34 -4.21 -13.31 51.99
N GLU A 35 -3.36 -14.28 51.66
CA GLU A 35 -2.14 -14.07 50.87
C GLU A 35 -2.12 -14.97 49.64
N ALA A 36 -1.56 -14.49 48.52
CA ALA A 36 -1.17 -15.37 47.41
C ALA A 36 -0.03 -14.77 46.58
N ILE A 37 0.71 -15.65 45.90
CA ILE A 37 1.67 -15.24 44.87
C ILE A 37 0.91 -14.49 43.77
N SER A 38 1.46 -13.34 43.35
CA SER A 38 0.88 -12.38 42.41
C SER A 38 -0.46 -11.74 42.84
N LYS A 39 -0.78 -11.72 44.15
CA LYS A 39 -1.88 -10.91 44.70
C LYS A 39 -1.38 -10.04 45.86
N PRO A 40 -1.89 -8.81 46.06
CA PRO A 40 -1.71 -8.10 47.31
C PRO A 40 -2.34 -8.90 48.46
N PHE A 41 -1.63 -9.08 49.58
CA PHE A 41 -2.26 -9.67 50.77
C PHE A 41 -3.34 -8.73 51.35
N ARG A 42 -4.30 -9.29 52.09
CA ARG A 42 -5.35 -8.52 52.76
C ARG A 42 -5.71 -9.14 54.11
N PHE A 43 -5.46 -8.42 55.19
CA PHE A 43 -5.85 -8.80 56.55
C PHE A 43 -7.01 -7.95 57.05
N VAL A 44 -8.14 -8.59 57.36
CA VAL A 44 -9.27 -7.98 58.07
C VAL A 44 -9.12 -8.24 59.56
N LEU A 45 -8.89 -7.18 60.32
CA LEU A 45 -8.65 -7.22 61.75
C LEU A 45 -9.83 -6.55 62.47
N THR A 46 -10.55 -7.31 63.28
CA THR A 46 -11.45 -6.72 64.28
C THR A 46 -10.60 -6.28 65.46
N LEU A 47 -10.54 -4.98 65.70
CA LEU A 47 -9.81 -4.36 66.80
C LEU A 47 -10.78 -3.87 67.88
N VAL A 48 -10.25 -3.63 69.07
CA VAL A 48 -10.97 -3.01 70.19
C VAL A 48 -10.06 -2.03 70.93
N SER A 49 -10.63 -0.92 71.38
CA SER A 49 -9.95 0.13 72.17
C SER A 49 -10.83 0.59 73.34
N ASP A 50 -10.22 1.23 74.34
CA ASP A 50 -10.90 1.97 75.42
C ASP A 50 -11.11 3.46 75.10
N ASP A 51 -10.66 3.91 73.93
CA ASP A 51 -10.91 5.23 73.36
C ASP A 51 -12.00 5.20 72.28
N ALA A 52 -12.77 6.27 72.21
CA ALA A 52 -13.82 6.50 71.21
C ALA A 52 -13.47 7.62 70.21
N ASP A 53 -12.50 8.48 70.54
CA ASP A 53 -12.15 9.68 69.76
C ASP A 53 -10.91 9.43 68.87
N ILE A 54 -10.75 8.20 68.38
CA ILE A 54 -9.68 7.79 67.44
C ILE A 54 -9.79 8.60 66.13
N ASP A 55 -8.74 9.37 65.80
CA ASP A 55 -8.67 10.06 64.51
C ASP A 55 -8.44 9.07 63.36
N MET A 56 -9.55 8.65 62.75
CA MET A 56 -9.57 7.74 61.60
C MET A 56 -8.80 8.27 60.38
N LYS A 57 -8.67 9.60 60.22
CA LYS A 57 -7.94 10.22 59.09
C LYS A 57 -6.43 10.22 59.29
N LYS A 58 -5.97 10.21 60.54
CA LYS A 58 -4.59 9.89 60.89
C LYS A 58 -4.33 8.39 60.77
N MET A 59 -5.23 7.56 61.28
CA MET A 59 -5.12 6.09 61.23
C MET A 59 -4.94 5.56 59.80
N LEU A 60 -5.72 6.06 58.83
CA LEU A 60 -5.59 5.72 57.40
C LEU A 60 -4.27 6.17 56.73
N LYS A 61 -3.46 7.01 57.38
CA LYS A 61 -2.15 7.45 56.88
C LYS A 61 -0.98 6.71 57.52
N SER A 62 -1.21 6.03 58.65
CA SER A 62 -0.18 5.35 59.40
C SER A 62 0.29 4.07 58.70
N SER A 63 1.58 3.74 58.84
CA SER A 63 2.04 2.37 58.64
C SER A 63 1.62 1.54 59.85
N VAL A 64 1.30 0.27 59.62
CA VAL A 64 0.79 -0.62 60.66
C VAL A 64 1.50 -1.96 60.59
N THR A 65 1.60 -2.62 61.73
CA THR A 65 2.16 -3.97 61.86
C THR A 65 1.17 -4.87 62.57
N PHE A 66 0.78 -5.96 61.92
CA PHE A 66 0.03 -7.06 62.52
C PHE A 66 0.96 -8.24 62.77
N THR A 67 0.95 -8.82 63.97
CA THR A 67 1.86 -9.93 64.32
C THR A 67 1.08 -11.14 64.80
N ILE A 68 1.33 -12.30 64.19
CA ILE A 68 0.89 -13.62 64.67
C ILE A 68 2.01 -14.24 65.50
N PHE A 69 1.68 -14.79 66.67
CA PHE A 69 2.62 -15.49 67.55
C PHE A 69 2.33 -17.00 67.56
N SER A 70 3.34 -17.83 67.78
CA SER A 70 3.15 -19.24 68.16
C SER A 70 2.57 -19.39 69.58
N PRO A 71 1.98 -20.53 69.96
CA PRO A 71 1.47 -20.78 71.31
C PRO A 71 2.55 -20.71 72.40
N ASP A 72 3.81 -20.97 72.04
CA ASP A 72 4.98 -20.91 72.91
C ASP A 72 5.77 -19.59 72.81
N GLY A 73 5.28 -18.63 72.02
CA GLY A 73 5.89 -17.31 71.80
C GLY A 73 7.23 -17.30 71.06
N LYS A 74 7.77 -18.45 70.64
CA LYS A 74 9.10 -18.54 70.00
C LYS A 74 9.12 -18.10 68.54
N THR A 75 7.99 -18.22 67.83
CA THR A 75 7.85 -17.82 66.42
C THR A 75 6.95 -16.59 66.34
N THR A 76 7.47 -15.52 65.76
CA THR A 76 6.74 -14.28 65.49
C THR A 76 6.66 -14.06 63.99
N VAL A 77 5.48 -13.73 63.50
CA VAL A 77 5.17 -13.64 62.07
C VAL A 77 4.54 -12.26 61.82
N PRO A 78 5.37 -11.24 61.55
CA PRO A 78 4.88 -9.89 61.29
C PRO A 78 4.33 -9.75 59.86
N TYR A 79 3.36 -8.86 59.73
CA TYR A 79 2.77 -8.37 58.50
C TYR A 79 2.75 -6.84 58.59
N HIS A 80 3.75 -6.22 57.97
CA HIS A 80 3.82 -4.77 57.83
C HIS A 80 2.90 -4.32 56.68
N GLY A 81 2.51 -3.06 56.66
CA GLY A 81 1.77 -2.49 55.54
C GLY A 81 1.02 -1.23 55.91
N VAL A 82 -0.09 -1.00 55.22
CA VAL A 82 -0.93 0.20 55.34
C VAL A 82 -2.40 -0.17 55.34
N LEU A 83 -3.26 0.74 55.79
CA LEU A 83 -4.70 0.50 55.78
C LEU A 83 -5.33 0.91 54.45
N ALA A 84 -6.10 -0.01 53.87
CA ALA A 84 -7.06 0.29 52.81
C ALA A 84 -8.32 0.94 53.38
N GLU A 85 -8.81 0.39 54.49
CA GLU A 85 -10.07 0.76 55.14
C GLU A 85 -9.87 0.76 56.66
N PHE A 86 -10.51 1.71 57.34
CA PHE A 86 -10.62 1.76 58.79
C PHE A 86 -12.04 2.19 59.15
N GLU A 87 -12.76 1.36 59.91
CA GLU A 87 -14.17 1.52 60.21
C GLU A 87 -14.37 1.52 61.74
N GLN A 88 -15.25 2.38 62.25
CA GLN A 88 -15.73 2.29 63.62
C GLN A 88 -17.03 1.47 63.66
N LEU A 89 -17.05 0.46 64.52
CA LEU A 89 -18.17 -0.46 64.69
C LEU A 89 -19.02 -0.03 65.90
N HIS A 90 -19.51 -0.99 66.67
CA HIS A 90 -20.35 -0.75 67.84
C HIS A 90 -19.54 -0.58 69.15
N GLN A 91 -20.18 -0.03 70.17
CA GLN A 91 -19.72 -0.06 71.55
C GLN A 91 -20.24 -1.32 72.25
N ALA A 92 -19.41 -1.99 73.05
CA ALA A 92 -19.87 -3.02 73.98
C ALA A 92 -18.96 -3.13 75.21
N GLY A 93 -19.56 -3.30 76.40
CA GLY A 93 -18.81 -3.54 77.65
C GLY A 93 -17.93 -2.40 78.15
N GLY A 94 -18.09 -1.18 77.60
CA GLY A 94 -17.20 -0.04 77.86
C GLY A 94 -16.12 0.18 76.81
N TYR A 95 -16.04 -0.68 75.79
CA TYR A 95 -15.02 -0.62 74.73
C TYR A 95 -15.63 -0.36 73.35
N ILE A 96 -14.83 0.23 72.47
CA ILE A 96 -15.21 0.59 71.10
C ILE A 96 -14.53 -0.39 70.14
N PHE A 97 -15.31 -0.98 69.25
CA PHE A 97 -14.82 -1.93 68.25
C PHE A 97 -14.51 -1.18 66.95
N TYR A 98 -13.45 -1.60 66.27
CA TYR A 98 -13.01 -1.06 64.98
C TYR A 98 -12.73 -2.21 64.01
N GLN A 99 -12.81 -1.94 62.70
CA GLN A 99 -12.30 -2.83 61.66
C GLN A 99 -11.13 -2.15 60.97
N ALA A 100 -10.00 -2.85 60.85
CA ALA A 100 -8.83 -2.39 60.10
C ALA A 100 -8.54 -3.37 58.97
N VAL A 101 -8.41 -2.86 57.74
CA VAL A 101 -8.08 -3.68 56.55
C VAL A 101 -6.66 -3.36 56.12
N LEU A 102 -5.71 -4.19 56.58
CA LEU A 102 -4.29 -4.11 56.28
C LEU A 102 -4.00 -4.74 54.90
N VAL A 103 -3.26 -3.99 54.07
CA VAL A 103 -2.80 -4.35 52.73
C VAL A 103 -1.34 -3.91 52.51
N PRO A 104 -0.60 -4.45 51.54
CA PRO A 104 0.72 -3.93 51.20
C PRO A 104 0.59 -2.56 50.53
N ARG A 105 1.67 -1.77 50.57
CA ARG A 105 1.77 -0.47 49.90
C ARG A 105 1.58 -0.55 48.39
N LEU A 106 1.84 -1.72 47.78
CA LEU A 106 1.52 -2.02 46.38
C LEU A 106 0.01 -1.84 46.07
N TRP A 107 -0.89 -2.11 47.01
CA TRP A 107 -2.34 -1.95 46.79
C TRP A 107 -2.73 -0.51 46.37
N ARG A 108 -1.94 0.50 46.77
CA ARG A 108 -2.16 1.90 46.37
C ARG A 108 -2.19 2.09 44.85
N LEU A 109 -1.55 1.18 44.09
CA LEU A 109 -1.53 1.20 42.63
C LEU A 109 -2.87 0.80 41.98
N SER A 110 -3.86 0.31 42.74
CA SER A 110 -5.23 0.05 42.26
C SER A 110 -6.19 1.24 42.45
N LEU A 111 -5.77 2.32 43.12
CA LEU A 111 -6.65 3.42 43.51
C LEU A 111 -7.02 4.38 42.37
N TYR A 112 -6.27 4.36 41.26
CA TYR A 112 -6.48 5.23 40.12
C TYR A 112 -6.16 4.54 38.80
N ARG A 113 -6.78 5.02 37.72
CA ARG A 113 -6.55 4.57 36.34
C ARG A 113 -5.86 5.67 35.56
N ILE A 114 -4.99 5.28 34.62
CA ILE A 114 -4.27 6.18 33.72
C ILE A 114 -4.22 5.57 32.32
N SER A 115 -3.84 6.37 31.32
CA SER A 115 -3.39 5.86 30.02
C SER A 115 -2.06 6.53 29.71
N GLU A 116 -1.05 5.75 29.36
CA GLU A 116 0.35 6.15 29.33
C GLU A 116 1.12 5.31 28.28
N VAL A 117 2.22 5.84 27.76
CA VAL A 117 3.01 5.24 26.68
C VAL A 117 4.49 5.22 27.03
N TYR A 118 5.01 4.01 27.24
CA TYR A 118 6.41 3.74 27.51
C TYR A 118 7.16 3.43 26.21
N LEU A 119 8.25 4.16 25.96
CA LEU A 119 9.02 4.16 24.71
C LEU A 119 10.51 3.94 24.97
N ASN A 120 11.35 4.18 23.96
CA ASN A 120 12.83 4.18 24.04
C ASN A 120 13.47 2.80 24.25
N GLU A 121 12.85 1.73 23.74
CA GLU A 121 13.40 0.35 23.79
C GLU A 121 13.71 -0.13 25.21
N GLN A 122 12.81 0.17 26.14
CA GLN A 122 12.84 -0.35 27.52
C GLN A 122 12.42 -1.84 27.56
N THR A 123 12.89 -2.58 28.55
CA THR A 123 12.36 -3.91 28.88
C THR A 123 11.14 -3.78 29.80
N ILE A 124 10.34 -4.85 29.93
CA ILE A 124 9.20 -4.83 30.86
C ILE A 124 9.65 -4.57 32.32
N PRO A 125 10.70 -5.20 32.87
CA PRO A 125 11.23 -4.84 34.19
C PRO A 125 11.53 -3.35 34.38
N ASP A 126 12.18 -2.68 33.41
CA ASP A 126 12.48 -1.24 33.48
C ASP A 126 11.18 -0.39 33.61
N ILE A 127 10.15 -0.80 32.86
CA ILE A 127 8.83 -0.15 32.86
C ILE A 127 8.08 -0.42 34.17
N LEU A 128 8.14 -1.64 34.72
CA LEU A 128 7.54 -1.96 36.02
C LEU A 128 8.21 -1.17 37.15
N GLU A 129 9.54 -1.06 37.14
CA GLU A 129 10.27 -0.19 38.06
C GLU A 129 9.83 1.28 37.96
N THR A 130 9.53 1.76 36.76
CA THR A 130 9.04 3.13 36.53
C THR A 130 7.66 3.32 37.14
N VAL A 131 6.73 2.38 36.85
CA VAL A 131 5.37 2.36 37.43
C VAL A 131 5.38 2.31 38.97
N LEU A 132 6.30 1.56 39.58
CA LEU A 132 6.47 1.53 41.04
C LEU A 132 6.90 2.90 41.58
N LYS A 133 7.84 3.58 40.90
CA LYS A 133 8.36 4.90 41.30
C LYS A 133 7.31 5.99 41.16
N ASP A 134 6.55 6.00 40.07
CA ASP A 134 5.41 6.91 39.83
C ASP A 134 4.32 6.70 40.90
N GLY A 135 4.09 5.43 41.26
CA GLY A 135 3.25 4.98 42.38
C GLY A 135 3.76 5.32 43.78
N ARG A 136 4.92 6.00 43.89
CA ARG A 136 5.60 6.41 45.13
C ARG A 136 6.16 5.25 45.98
N LEU A 137 6.48 4.11 45.37
CA LEU A 137 7.32 3.09 45.99
C LEU A 137 8.81 3.38 45.70
N THR A 138 9.65 3.20 46.71
CA THR A 138 11.08 3.47 46.68
C THR A 138 11.89 2.16 46.59
N ALA A 139 13.21 2.25 46.38
CA ALA A 139 14.07 1.08 46.22
C ALA A 139 14.23 0.20 47.47
N SER A 140 13.74 0.62 48.66
CA SER A 140 13.58 -0.27 49.82
C SER A 140 12.36 -1.17 49.74
N ASP A 141 11.35 -0.77 48.95
CA ASP A 141 9.97 -1.27 49.02
C ASP A 141 9.72 -2.42 48.05
N TYR A 142 10.67 -2.70 47.16
CA TYR A 142 10.67 -3.82 46.25
C TYR A 142 12.07 -4.40 46.05
N GLY A 143 12.15 -5.56 45.40
CA GLY A 143 13.40 -6.15 44.94
C GLY A 143 13.17 -7.08 43.76
N LEU A 144 13.94 -6.91 42.70
CA LEU A 144 13.90 -7.73 41.49
C LEU A 144 15.01 -8.80 41.59
N LYS A 145 14.62 -10.07 41.76
CA LYS A 145 15.49 -11.25 41.68
C LYS A 145 15.15 -11.99 40.38
N LEU A 146 15.53 -11.41 39.24
CA LEU A 146 15.20 -11.91 37.90
C LEU A 146 16.41 -12.59 37.24
N SER A 147 16.16 -13.68 36.51
CA SER A 147 17.13 -14.54 35.84
C SER A 147 16.92 -14.63 34.33
N GLY A 148 15.71 -14.34 33.86
CA GLY A 148 15.33 -14.40 32.45
C GLY A 148 15.88 -13.26 31.61
N SER A 149 16.02 -13.50 30.31
CA SER A 149 16.19 -12.42 29.33
C SER A 149 14.83 -11.81 28.98
N TYR A 150 14.73 -10.48 29.00
CA TYR A 150 13.53 -9.71 28.68
C TYR A 150 13.78 -8.87 27.43
N ARG A 151 12.88 -8.97 26.44
CA ARG A 151 13.05 -8.22 25.19
C ARG A 151 12.85 -6.72 25.40
N ARG A 152 13.60 -5.92 24.66
CA ARG A 152 13.37 -4.48 24.53
C ARG A 152 12.16 -4.21 23.65
N ARG A 153 11.35 -3.23 24.06
CA ARG A 153 10.08 -2.86 23.43
C ARG A 153 10.11 -1.39 23.03
N SER A 154 10.00 -1.16 21.73
CA SER A 154 9.81 0.16 21.11
C SER A 154 8.59 0.91 21.66
N PHE A 155 7.56 0.15 22.05
CA PHE A 155 6.25 0.63 22.46
C PHE A 155 5.65 -0.31 23.50
N VAL A 156 5.11 0.25 24.58
CA VAL A 156 4.17 -0.39 25.51
C VAL A 156 3.15 0.65 25.92
N CYS A 157 1.87 0.30 25.85
CA CYS A 157 0.77 1.17 26.28
C CYS A 157 0.13 0.63 27.57
N GLN A 158 -0.02 1.51 28.56
CA GLN A 158 -1.03 1.36 29.62
C GLN A 158 -2.31 2.05 29.13
N TYR A 159 -3.47 1.38 29.16
CA TYR A 159 -4.71 1.97 28.64
C TYR A 159 -5.92 1.75 29.55
N GLN A 160 -6.43 2.85 30.10
CA GLN A 160 -7.62 2.94 30.97
C GLN A 160 -7.65 1.94 32.15
N GLU A 161 -6.48 1.48 32.58
CA GLU A 161 -6.27 0.44 33.60
C GLU A 161 -5.50 1.02 34.79
N THR A 162 -5.57 0.36 35.95
CA THR A 162 -4.78 0.78 37.12
C THR A 162 -3.32 0.36 36.94
N HIS A 163 -2.39 1.00 37.66
CA HIS A 163 -0.99 0.55 37.64
C HIS A 163 -0.82 -0.87 38.21
N LEU A 164 -1.69 -1.30 39.14
CA LEU A 164 -1.69 -2.68 39.63
C LEU A 164 -2.10 -3.67 38.53
N ASP A 165 -3.16 -3.35 37.76
CA ASP A 165 -3.59 -4.18 36.62
C ASP A 165 -2.47 -4.27 35.57
N PHE A 166 -1.91 -3.12 35.18
CA PHE A 166 -0.82 -3.04 34.21
C PHE A 166 0.40 -3.87 34.62
N LEU A 167 0.81 -3.74 35.89
CA LEU A 167 1.92 -4.50 36.46
C LEU A 167 1.60 -6.01 36.45
N SER A 168 0.42 -6.39 36.91
CA SER A 168 0.03 -7.80 37.04
C SER A 168 -0.06 -8.48 35.66
N ARG A 169 -0.76 -7.89 34.68
CA ARG A 169 -0.84 -8.46 33.32
C ARG A 169 0.52 -8.57 32.63
N TRP A 170 1.46 -7.67 32.91
CA TRP A 170 2.79 -7.71 32.32
C TRP A 170 3.70 -8.75 32.97
N MET A 171 3.60 -8.91 34.29
CA MET A 171 4.26 -10.01 34.99
C MET A 171 3.71 -11.36 34.52
N GLU A 172 2.39 -11.52 34.47
CA GLU A 172 1.73 -12.72 33.93
C GLU A 172 2.09 -13.01 32.47
N LYS A 173 2.20 -11.98 31.62
CA LYS A 173 2.62 -12.16 30.22
C LYS A 173 4.08 -12.59 30.10
N GLU A 174 4.99 -11.97 30.85
CA GLU A 174 6.43 -12.23 30.75
C GLU A 174 6.95 -13.36 31.66
N GLY A 175 6.06 -13.99 32.44
CA GLY A 175 6.35 -15.12 33.32
C GLY A 175 6.85 -14.74 34.72
N MET A 176 6.95 -13.45 35.02
CA MET A 176 7.31 -12.96 36.35
C MET A 176 6.14 -13.10 37.33
N TYR A 177 6.44 -13.13 38.62
CA TYR A 177 5.45 -13.13 39.69
C TYR A 177 6.02 -12.47 40.94
N TYR A 178 5.18 -12.23 41.95
CA TYR A 178 5.61 -11.58 43.18
C TYR A 178 5.05 -12.20 44.46
N PHE A 179 5.76 -12.00 45.56
CA PHE A 179 5.32 -12.25 46.94
C PHE A 179 5.87 -11.14 47.85
N PHE A 180 5.60 -11.22 49.15
CA PHE A 180 6.05 -10.20 50.12
C PHE A 180 7.03 -10.79 51.14
N GLU A 181 8.17 -10.13 51.30
CA GLU A 181 9.07 -10.30 52.44
C GLU A 181 8.72 -9.22 53.49
N HIS A 182 8.78 -9.55 54.78
CA HIS A 182 8.42 -8.65 55.90
C HIS A 182 9.61 -8.31 56.81
N ASP A 183 10.83 -8.38 56.27
CA ASP A 183 12.06 -8.10 57.00
C ASP A 183 12.27 -6.59 57.18
N GLY A 184 12.80 -6.19 58.34
CA GLY A 184 13.22 -4.81 58.58
C GLY A 184 12.10 -3.79 58.79
N ALA A 185 10.92 -4.21 59.24
CA ALA A 185 9.74 -3.36 59.45
C ALA A 185 9.09 -2.78 58.17
N VAL A 186 9.24 -3.48 57.05
CA VAL A 186 8.79 -3.05 55.71
C VAL A 186 8.02 -4.20 55.05
N ASP A 187 6.90 -3.92 54.37
CA ASP A 187 6.33 -4.84 53.37
C ASP A 187 7.08 -4.66 52.05
N LYS A 188 7.93 -5.64 51.73
CA LYS A 188 8.82 -5.58 50.57
C LYS A 188 8.32 -6.48 49.46
N LEU A 189 8.03 -5.88 48.32
CA LEU A 189 7.54 -6.56 47.12
C LEU A 189 8.68 -7.29 46.39
N MET A 190 8.70 -8.61 46.44
CA MET A 190 9.75 -9.42 45.84
C MET A 190 9.30 -9.99 44.50
N MET A 191 9.87 -9.45 43.42
CA MET A 191 9.63 -9.88 42.04
C MET A 191 10.64 -10.94 41.62
N VAL A 192 10.15 -12.05 41.08
CA VAL A 192 10.93 -13.25 40.73
C VAL A 192 10.44 -13.85 39.41
N ASP A 193 11.30 -14.63 38.75
CA ASP A 193 10.97 -15.38 37.53
C ASP A 193 11.49 -16.83 37.51
N ASP A 194 12.06 -17.31 38.62
CA ASP A 194 12.63 -18.65 38.73
C ASP A 194 12.49 -19.17 40.17
N ARG A 195 12.15 -20.46 40.31
CA ARG A 195 11.88 -21.13 41.60
C ARG A 195 13.06 -21.08 42.59
N ASN A 196 14.28 -20.90 42.11
CA ASN A 196 15.49 -20.87 42.93
C ASN A 196 15.72 -19.47 43.57
N MET A 197 14.92 -18.45 43.21
CA MET A 197 14.98 -17.10 43.77
C MET A 197 14.12 -16.89 45.03
N HIS A 198 13.33 -17.90 45.40
CA HIS A 198 12.56 -17.95 46.64
C HIS A 198 13.47 -18.11 47.88
N PRO A 199 13.02 -17.71 49.09
CA PRO A 199 13.75 -17.99 50.32
C PRO A 199 13.95 -19.50 50.52
N ALA A 200 15.21 -19.95 50.54
CA ALA A 200 15.55 -21.38 50.60
C ALA A 200 15.20 -22.07 51.93
N GLN A 201 14.92 -21.30 52.99
CA GLN A 201 14.49 -21.83 54.28
C GLN A 201 13.02 -22.28 54.21
N ALA A 202 12.80 -23.58 54.39
CA ALA A 202 11.45 -24.14 54.47
C ALA A 202 10.91 -24.11 55.90
N VAL A 203 9.60 -23.84 56.03
CA VAL A 203 8.85 -24.02 57.28
C VAL A 203 8.63 -25.52 57.49
N LYS A 204 9.29 -26.11 58.48
CA LYS A 204 9.12 -27.53 58.82
C LYS A 204 7.79 -27.75 59.53
N VAL A 205 6.97 -28.66 58.99
CA VAL A 205 5.64 -28.97 59.51
C VAL A 205 5.39 -30.47 59.51
N ASN A 206 4.57 -30.94 60.45
CA ASN A 206 4.31 -32.35 60.67
C ASN A 206 2.84 -32.66 60.42
N TYR A 207 2.58 -33.70 59.63
CA TYR A 207 1.22 -34.19 59.41
C TYR A 207 0.72 -34.91 60.67
N ARG A 208 -0.36 -34.41 61.27
CA ARG A 208 -1.04 -35.01 62.43
C ARG A 208 -2.55 -34.84 62.26
N PRO A 209 -3.31 -35.88 61.88
CA PRO A 209 -4.74 -35.76 61.63
C PRO A 209 -5.51 -35.46 62.92
N SER A 210 -6.71 -34.89 62.79
CA SER A 210 -7.65 -34.53 63.87
C SER A 210 -8.11 -35.67 64.77
N ASP A 211 -7.79 -36.92 64.41
CA ASP A 211 -8.43 -38.13 64.91
C ASP A 211 -7.52 -38.93 65.88
N GLU A 212 -6.29 -38.47 66.09
CA GLU A 212 -5.35 -39.05 67.07
C GLU A 212 -5.52 -38.42 68.47
N LEU A 213 -4.77 -38.92 69.45
CA LEU A 213 -4.78 -38.38 70.83
C LEU A 213 -4.04 -37.03 70.99
N ASP A 214 -3.52 -36.47 69.89
CA ASP A 214 -2.94 -35.12 69.83
C ASP A 214 -4.08 -34.11 69.65
N THR A 215 -4.13 -33.08 70.49
CA THR A 215 -5.18 -32.05 70.46
C THR A 215 -5.05 -31.06 69.31
N GLY A 216 -4.13 -31.29 68.36
CA GLY A 216 -3.91 -30.44 67.18
C GLY A 216 -3.23 -29.09 67.48
N GLY A 217 -3.01 -28.79 68.78
CA GLY A 217 -2.43 -27.55 69.28
C GLY A 217 -0.91 -27.43 69.13
N ALA A 218 -0.23 -28.43 68.56
CA ALA A 218 1.18 -28.38 68.23
C ALA A 218 1.47 -27.23 67.22
N PRO A 219 2.52 -26.42 67.43
CA PRO A 219 2.75 -25.15 66.71
C PRO A 219 3.17 -25.29 65.23
N ASP A 220 3.31 -26.53 64.78
CA ASP A 220 3.89 -27.00 63.52
C ASP A 220 2.95 -27.98 62.78
N SER A 221 1.69 -28.10 63.21
CA SER A 221 0.78 -29.17 62.76
C SER A 221 0.06 -28.86 61.45
N VAL A 222 -0.01 -29.86 60.57
CA VAL A 222 -0.87 -29.93 59.38
C VAL A 222 -1.85 -31.09 59.58
N GLN A 223 -3.15 -30.79 59.60
CA GLN A 223 -4.22 -31.72 59.93
C GLN A 223 -4.85 -32.33 58.66
N GLY A 224 -5.12 -31.48 57.66
CA GLY A 224 -5.54 -31.89 56.32
C GLY A 224 -4.40 -31.75 55.31
N PHE A 225 -4.24 -32.72 54.40
CA PHE A 225 -3.34 -32.58 53.24
C PHE A 225 -3.89 -33.38 52.05
N VAL A 226 -4.49 -32.67 51.08
CA VAL A 226 -5.26 -33.23 49.97
C VAL A 226 -4.59 -32.92 48.64
N CYS A 227 -4.11 -33.96 47.95
CA CYS A 227 -3.61 -33.86 46.58
C CYS A 227 -4.77 -33.85 45.58
N ARG A 228 -4.77 -32.88 44.67
CA ARG A 228 -5.64 -32.80 43.49
C ARG A 228 -4.79 -32.85 42.23
N ARG A 229 -5.07 -33.82 41.36
CA ARG A 229 -4.50 -33.90 40.01
C ARG A 229 -5.54 -33.59 38.93
N LYS A 230 -5.10 -33.08 37.79
CA LYS A 230 -5.90 -32.87 36.56
C LYS A 230 -5.17 -33.47 35.35
N PRO A 231 -5.89 -33.95 34.32
CA PRO A 231 -5.27 -34.15 33.01
C PRO A 231 -4.84 -32.79 32.42
N LEU A 232 -3.76 -32.79 31.65
CA LEU A 232 -3.21 -31.63 30.97
C LEU A 232 -3.19 -31.85 29.44
N PRO A 233 -3.11 -30.79 28.62
CA PRO A 233 -2.81 -30.91 27.18
C PRO A 233 -1.40 -31.48 26.95
N HIS A 234 -1.14 -31.97 25.74
CA HIS A 234 0.17 -32.50 25.34
C HIS A 234 1.20 -31.37 25.16
N GLN A 235 0.84 -30.31 24.44
CA GLN A 235 1.72 -29.18 24.16
C GLN A 235 0.98 -27.84 24.02
N VAL A 236 1.72 -26.75 24.12
CA VAL A 236 1.31 -25.42 23.65
C VAL A 236 1.91 -25.19 22.28
N VAL A 237 1.14 -24.64 21.34
CA VAL A 237 1.59 -24.19 20.03
C VAL A 237 1.27 -22.70 19.88
N LEU A 238 2.29 -21.89 19.58
CA LEU A 238 2.12 -20.44 19.35
C LEU A 238 2.32 -20.11 17.88
N GLN A 239 1.51 -19.18 17.36
CA GLN A 239 1.67 -18.57 16.05
C GLN A 239 1.59 -17.03 16.09
N ASP A 240 2.27 -16.38 15.14
CA ASP A 240 2.31 -14.92 15.01
C ASP A 240 2.63 -14.47 13.58
N PHE A 241 2.63 -13.15 13.33
CA PHE A 241 3.02 -12.56 12.05
C PHE A 241 3.89 -11.31 12.23
N ASN A 242 5.19 -11.42 11.90
CA ASN A 242 6.09 -10.27 11.89
C ASN A 242 6.22 -9.69 10.48
N PHE A 243 5.56 -8.56 10.23
CA PHE A 243 5.58 -7.87 8.93
C PHE A 243 6.98 -7.44 8.45
N ARG A 244 7.98 -7.32 9.33
CA ARG A 244 9.38 -7.01 8.94
C ARG A 244 10.15 -8.23 8.43
N LYS A 245 9.57 -9.44 8.58
CA LYS A 245 10.08 -10.73 8.11
C LYS A 245 8.89 -11.62 7.70
N ALA A 246 8.07 -11.10 6.79
CA ALA A 246 6.78 -11.68 6.42
C ALA A 246 6.87 -13.05 5.71
N ASP A 247 8.09 -13.43 5.30
CA ASP A 247 8.49 -14.71 4.72
C ASP A 247 8.83 -15.78 5.78
N VAL A 248 9.09 -15.39 7.03
CA VAL A 248 9.47 -16.30 8.11
C VAL A 248 8.23 -16.83 8.83
N GLU A 249 8.00 -18.14 8.79
CA GLU A 249 6.97 -18.77 9.61
C GLU A 249 7.32 -18.63 11.10
N LEU A 250 6.51 -17.84 11.81
CA LEU A 250 6.54 -17.72 13.26
C LEU A 250 5.56 -18.72 13.87
N LYS A 251 5.95 -19.99 13.83
CA LYS A 251 5.27 -21.11 14.50
C LYS A 251 6.26 -21.83 15.39
N VAL A 252 5.88 -22.04 16.66
CA VAL A 252 6.70 -22.68 17.69
C VAL A 252 5.83 -23.54 18.60
N SER A 253 6.43 -24.48 19.31
CA SER A 253 5.70 -25.36 20.24
C SER A 253 6.55 -25.72 21.46
N HIS A 254 5.90 -26.03 22.58
CA HIS A 254 6.56 -26.56 23.78
C HIS A 254 5.68 -27.61 24.45
N GLN A 255 6.28 -28.75 24.78
CA GLN A 255 5.62 -29.86 25.46
C GLN A 255 5.21 -29.46 26.88
N VAL A 256 4.02 -29.91 27.30
CA VAL A 256 3.45 -29.73 28.64
C VAL A 256 3.62 -31.03 29.43
N VAL A 257 3.06 -32.14 28.91
CA VAL A 257 3.27 -33.52 29.40
C VAL A 257 3.17 -34.51 28.23
N ASP A 258 3.84 -35.64 28.33
CA ASP A 258 3.93 -36.64 27.26
C ASP A 258 2.58 -37.33 26.98
N ASP A 259 1.89 -37.76 28.04
CA ASP A 259 0.58 -38.41 28.02
C ASP A 259 -0.62 -37.43 27.95
N GLY A 260 -0.36 -36.17 27.58
CA GLY A 260 -1.36 -35.11 27.54
C GLY A 260 -2.38 -35.23 26.41
N ILE A 261 -3.52 -34.56 26.56
CA ILE A 261 -4.66 -34.68 25.64
C ILE A 261 -4.80 -33.41 24.79
N GLY A 262 -4.26 -33.45 23.57
CA GLY A 262 -4.42 -32.41 22.55
C GLY A 262 -3.59 -31.14 22.78
N ASP A 263 -3.72 -30.18 21.86
CA ASP A 263 -2.82 -29.03 21.75
C ASP A 263 -3.54 -27.72 22.14
N VAL A 264 -2.86 -26.87 22.91
CA VAL A 264 -3.31 -25.49 23.19
C VAL A 264 -2.72 -24.55 22.14
N MET A 265 -3.55 -24.17 21.17
CA MET A 265 -3.18 -23.25 20.09
C MET A 265 -3.44 -21.79 20.48
N ILE A 266 -2.45 -20.92 20.38
CA ILE A 266 -2.57 -19.48 20.65
C ILE A 266 -1.98 -18.68 19.48
N TYR A 267 -2.72 -17.70 18.97
CA TYR A 267 -2.26 -16.77 17.94
C TYR A 267 -2.13 -15.35 18.53
N GLY A 268 -1.05 -14.65 18.20
CA GLY A 268 -0.86 -13.24 18.58
C GLY A 268 -0.39 -13.03 20.03
N GLU A 269 0.60 -13.79 20.49
CA GLU A 269 1.33 -13.44 21.72
C GLU A 269 2.27 -12.22 21.51
N ASN A 270 2.40 -11.71 20.28
CA ASN A 270 3.33 -10.68 19.84
C ASN A 270 4.78 -11.13 20.08
N PHE A 271 5.30 -12.07 19.29
CA PHE A 271 6.71 -12.45 19.28
C PHE A 271 7.38 -12.15 17.92
N ARG A 272 8.61 -11.63 17.95
CA ARG A 272 9.32 -11.09 16.76
C ARG A 272 10.14 -12.13 16.00
N ASN A 273 10.48 -13.24 16.65
CA ASN A 273 11.38 -14.29 16.16
C ASN A 273 11.12 -15.62 16.91
N GLN A 274 11.70 -16.72 16.43
CA GLN A 274 11.48 -18.05 17.03
C GLN A 274 12.04 -18.19 18.45
N ASP A 275 13.08 -17.45 18.84
CA ASP A 275 13.64 -17.52 20.22
C ASP A 275 12.69 -16.89 21.25
N GLU A 276 12.13 -15.72 20.95
CA GLU A 276 11.04 -15.11 21.73
C GLU A 276 9.82 -16.03 21.77
N GLY A 277 9.46 -16.63 20.63
CA GLY A 277 8.36 -17.60 20.55
C GLY A 277 8.59 -18.82 21.45
N ASN A 278 9.77 -19.44 21.39
CA ASN A 278 10.15 -20.59 22.20
C ASN A 278 10.14 -20.25 23.71
N ARG A 279 10.60 -19.04 24.08
CA ARG A 279 10.48 -18.52 25.46
C ARG A 279 9.01 -18.45 25.88
N TYR A 280 8.14 -17.81 25.11
CA TYR A 280 6.72 -17.71 25.46
C TYR A 280 6.03 -19.08 25.49
N ALA A 281 6.31 -19.98 24.53
CA ALA A 281 5.73 -21.32 24.49
C ALA A 281 6.09 -22.13 25.75
N LYS A 282 7.35 -22.05 26.20
CA LYS A 282 7.78 -22.60 27.49
C LYS A 282 7.03 -21.97 28.67
N LEU A 283 6.92 -20.64 28.74
CA LEU A 283 6.20 -19.96 29.82
C LEU A 283 4.73 -20.39 29.91
N ARG A 284 4.06 -20.55 28.76
CA ARG A 284 2.67 -21.06 28.69
C ARG A 284 2.55 -22.54 29.08
N ALA A 285 3.56 -23.35 28.79
CA ALA A 285 3.59 -24.73 29.28
C ALA A 285 3.76 -24.78 30.81
N GLU A 286 4.67 -23.97 31.38
CA GLU A 286 4.86 -23.87 32.84
C GLU A 286 3.60 -23.32 33.55
N GLU A 287 2.89 -22.33 32.96
CA GLU A 287 1.58 -21.82 33.40
C GLU A 287 0.53 -22.95 33.50
N ILE A 288 0.48 -23.85 32.51
CA ILE A 288 -0.44 -24.99 32.51
C ILE A 288 -0.03 -26.07 33.53
N ILE A 289 1.26 -26.38 33.64
CA ILE A 289 1.80 -27.39 34.58
C ILE A 289 1.46 -27.04 36.03
N CYS A 290 1.47 -25.75 36.40
CA CYS A 290 1.07 -25.26 37.73
C CYS A 290 -0.38 -25.63 38.13
N SER A 291 -1.22 -26.04 37.19
CA SER A 291 -2.60 -26.49 37.45
C SER A 291 -2.76 -28.02 37.56
N GLY A 292 -1.72 -28.78 37.18
CA GLY A 292 -1.80 -30.24 37.00
C GLY A 292 -1.70 -31.07 38.28
N GLU A 293 -0.88 -30.65 39.25
CA GLU A 293 -0.77 -31.27 40.57
C GLU A 293 -0.68 -30.19 41.65
N VAL A 294 -1.72 -30.11 42.48
CA VAL A 294 -1.90 -29.07 43.51
C VAL A 294 -2.29 -29.73 44.83
N PHE A 295 -1.68 -29.28 45.92
CA PHE A 295 -1.98 -29.73 47.27
C PHE A 295 -2.76 -28.65 48.02
N PHE A 296 -3.77 -29.07 48.78
CA PHE A 296 -4.55 -28.22 49.68
C PHE A 296 -4.37 -28.72 51.11
N GLY A 297 -3.98 -27.87 52.03
CA GLY A 297 -3.73 -28.26 53.42
C GLY A 297 -4.45 -27.36 54.43
N GLU A 298 -4.70 -27.94 55.60
CA GLU A 298 -5.30 -27.28 56.77
C GLU A 298 -4.33 -27.43 57.94
N ALA A 299 -4.02 -26.34 58.64
CA ALA A 299 -2.90 -26.31 59.59
C ALA A 299 -3.13 -25.34 60.76
N THR A 300 -2.55 -25.69 61.91
CA THR A 300 -2.32 -24.77 63.05
C THR A 300 -0.90 -24.17 63.01
N ALA A 301 -0.06 -24.64 62.08
CA ALA A 301 1.32 -24.20 61.89
C ALA A 301 1.46 -22.68 61.65
N VAL A 302 2.26 -22.03 62.50
CA VAL A 302 2.56 -20.58 62.41
C VAL A 302 3.83 -20.36 61.59
N GLY A 303 3.80 -19.43 60.63
CA GLY A 303 4.94 -19.06 59.79
C GLY A 303 4.86 -19.54 58.34
N LEU A 304 3.88 -20.37 58.00
CA LEU A 304 3.47 -20.57 56.60
C LEU A 304 3.03 -19.23 56.00
N ARG A 305 3.51 -18.91 54.79
CA ARG A 305 3.20 -17.69 54.02
C ARG A 305 3.19 -18.00 52.53
N SER A 306 2.57 -17.14 51.73
CA SER A 306 2.70 -17.23 50.27
C SER A 306 4.15 -16.98 49.81
N GLY A 307 4.57 -17.62 48.71
CA GLY A 307 5.92 -17.45 48.15
C GLY A 307 7.04 -18.15 48.93
N HIS A 308 6.74 -18.86 50.02
CA HIS A 308 7.71 -19.55 50.85
C HIS A 308 7.59 -21.08 50.73
N PHE A 309 8.68 -21.80 50.99
CA PHE A 309 8.65 -23.25 51.04
C PHE A 309 8.15 -23.77 52.40
N MET A 310 7.46 -24.90 52.38
CA MET A 310 7.21 -25.76 53.54
C MET A 310 7.83 -27.14 53.31
N GLU A 311 8.15 -27.84 54.40
CA GLU A 311 8.68 -29.20 54.39
C GLU A 311 7.77 -30.07 55.27
N LEU A 312 7.00 -30.96 54.64
CA LEU A 312 6.04 -31.84 55.32
C LEU A 312 6.70 -33.17 55.70
N ALA A 313 6.54 -33.58 56.95
CA ALA A 313 6.94 -34.88 57.48
C ALA A 313 5.78 -35.65 58.14
N HIS A 314 6.00 -36.94 58.42
CA HIS A 314 5.07 -37.89 59.03
C HIS A 314 3.71 -38.13 58.32
N HIS A 315 3.56 -37.70 57.06
CA HIS A 315 2.35 -37.99 56.28
C HIS A 315 2.26 -39.49 55.92
N TYR A 316 1.11 -40.12 56.21
CA TYR A 316 0.85 -41.57 56.06
C TYR A 316 1.21 -42.13 54.68
N ARG A 317 0.96 -41.34 53.62
CA ARG A 317 1.44 -41.64 52.27
C ARG A 317 2.87 -41.11 52.12
N SER A 318 3.85 -42.00 52.12
CA SER A 318 5.29 -41.67 52.13
C SER A 318 5.72 -40.63 51.08
N GLN A 319 5.25 -40.76 49.83
CA GLN A 319 5.54 -39.85 48.72
C GLN A 319 4.99 -38.42 48.85
N PHE A 320 4.22 -38.10 49.91
CA PHE A 320 3.78 -36.73 50.22
C PHE A 320 4.65 -36.07 51.31
N ASN A 321 5.68 -36.76 51.80
CA ASN A 321 6.70 -36.16 52.66
C ASN A 321 7.76 -35.52 51.77
N GLY A 322 8.07 -34.24 51.99
CA GLY A 322 8.93 -33.47 51.09
C GLY A 322 8.61 -31.98 51.09
N GLN A 323 9.18 -31.26 50.13
CA GLN A 323 9.13 -29.80 50.05
C GLN A 323 8.09 -29.30 49.04
N TYR A 324 7.32 -28.30 49.44
CA TYR A 324 6.26 -27.68 48.65
C TYR A 324 6.39 -26.15 48.69
N LEU A 325 6.10 -25.48 47.56
CA LEU A 325 5.95 -24.02 47.50
C LEU A 325 4.51 -23.65 47.85
N VAL A 326 4.31 -22.87 48.91
CA VAL A 326 2.98 -22.33 49.26
C VAL A 326 2.64 -21.20 48.30
N THR A 327 1.58 -21.39 47.52
CA THR A 327 1.16 -20.44 46.47
C THR A 327 0.09 -19.47 46.95
N GLU A 328 -0.73 -19.87 47.93
CA GLU A 328 -1.92 -19.14 48.40
C GLU A 328 -2.28 -19.67 49.79
N ILE A 329 -2.68 -18.80 50.72
CA ILE A 329 -2.96 -19.13 52.12
C ILE A 329 -4.02 -18.19 52.70
N HIS A 330 -4.95 -18.78 53.45
CA HIS A 330 -6.04 -18.13 54.16
C HIS A 330 -5.87 -18.37 55.66
N HIS A 331 -5.66 -17.31 56.42
CA HIS A 331 -5.49 -17.34 57.87
C HIS A 331 -6.80 -16.93 58.56
N GLU A 332 -7.12 -17.60 59.67
CA GLU A 332 -8.18 -17.17 60.59
C GLU A 332 -7.73 -17.32 62.04
N GLY A 333 -8.31 -16.51 62.93
CA GLY A 333 -8.02 -16.63 64.36
C GLY A 333 -8.84 -15.70 65.23
N SER A 334 -8.91 -16.04 66.52
CA SER A 334 -9.60 -15.25 67.54
C SER A 334 -8.85 -15.31 68.85
N GLN A 335 -8.79 -14.17 69.56
CA GLN A 335 -8.48 -14.11 70.99
C GLN A 335 -9.63 -13.46 71.79
N ALA A 336 -10.84 -13.46 71.20
CA ALA A 336 -12.02 -12.77 71.72
C ALA A 336 -12.50 -13.31 73.07
N GLY A 337 -12.46 -14.64 73.28
CA GLY A 337 -12.95 -15.25 74.51
C GLY A 337 -12.16 -14.86 75.76
N VAL A 338 -10.82 -14.75 75.64
CA VAL A 338 -9.93 -14.25 76.71
C VAL A 338 -10.06 -12.74 76.87
N LEU A 339 -10.00 -11.99 75.77
CA LEU A 339 -9.98 -10.52 75.80
C LEU A 339 -11.30 -9.92 76.32
N LEU A 340 -12.42 -10.45 75.82
CA LEU A 340 -13.78 -9.98 76.09
C LEU A 340 -14.49 -10.82 77.17
N ALA A 341 -13.74 -11.55 78.00
CA ALA A 341 -14.29 -12.32 79.11
C ALA A 341 -15.23 -11.46 79.98
N GLY A 342 -16.47 -11.93 80.16
CA GLY A 342 -17.55 -11.24 80.88
C GLY A 342 -18.33 -10.18 80.07
N ILE A 343 -18.00 -9.96 78.79
CA ILE A 343 -18.63 -8.94 77.94
C ILE A 343 -19.56 -9.62 76.92
N LYS A 344 -20.81 -9.13 76.83
CA LYS A 344 -21.71 -9.51 75.73
C LYS A 344 -21.27 -8.81 74.45
N SER A 345 -20.73 -9.56 73.50
CA SER A 345 -20.28 -9.10 72.19
C SER A 345 -20.53 -10.19 71.15
N PRO A 346 -20.89 -9.87 69.89
CA PRO A 346 -21.11 -10.85 68.83
C PRO A 346 -19.83 -11.62 68.42
N TYR A 347 -18.66 -11.19 68.88
CA TYR A 347 -17.37 -11.81 68.56
C TYR A 347 -16.95 -12.93 69.51
N VAL A 348 -17.68 -13.15 70.61
CA VAL A 348 -17.37 -14.23 71.57
C VAL A 348 -17.99 -15.54 71.09
N GLY A 349 -17.14 -16.45 70.59
CA GLY A 349 -17.53 -17.82 70.24
C GLY A 349 -17.92 -18.66 71.47
N LYS A 350 -18.51 -19.84 71.26
CA LYS A 350 -19.00 -20.71 72.35
C LYS A 350 -17.90 -21.20 73.28
N ASP A 351 -16.71 -21.44 72.72
CA ASP A 351 -15.69 -22.29 73.35
C ASP A 351 -14.60 -21.50 74.08
N GLY A 352 -14.64 -20.15 74.01
CA GLY A 352 -13.92 -19.24 74.91
C GLY A 352 -12.38 -19.15 74.78
N GLU A 353 -11.74 -20.08 74.06
CA GLU A 353 -10.28 -20.12 73.92
C GLU A 353 -9.72 -19.20 72.83
N THR A 354 -8.39 -19.05 72.81
CA THR A 354 -7.65 -18.32 71.77
C THR A 354 -7.16 -19.28 70.69
N SER A 355 -7.59 -19.09 69.44
CA SER A 355 -7.32 -19.99 68.31
C SER A 355 -6.60 -19.30 67.14
N TYR A 356 -5.87 -20.12 66.36
CA TYR A 356 -5.30 -19.77 65.05
C TYR A 356 -5.30 -21.03 64.17
N HIS A 357 -5.80 -20.89 62.95
CA HIS A 357 -5.73 -21.92 61.91
C HIS A 357 -5.51 -21.26 60.54
N ASN A 358 -5.04 -22.04 59.57
CA ASN A 358 -4.89 -21.60 58.20
C ASN A 358 -5.18 -22.73 57.21
N ASN A 359 -5.73 -22.35 56.05
CA ASN A 359 -5.95 -23.20 54.90
C ASN A 359 -5.05 -22.73 53.76
N PHE A 360 -4.19 -23.60 53.23
CA PHE A 360 -3.21 -23.23 52.22
C PHE A 360 -3.29 -24.10 50.97
N ARG A 361 -2.79 -23.56 49.87
CA ARG A 361 -2.61 -24.21 48.57
C ARG A 361 -1.14 -24.18 48.22
N ALA A 362 -0.61 -25.31 47.78
CA ALA A 362 0.80 -25.48 47.46
C ALA A 362 1.03 -26.35 46.22
N ILE A 363 2.22 -26.24 45.63
CA ILE A 363 2.70 -27.10 44.53
C ILE A 363 4.04 -27.75 44.92
N PRO A 364 4.45 -28.90 44.34
CA PRO A 364 5.75 -29.50 44.61
C PRO A 364 6.89 -28.51 44.30
N SER A 365 7.93 -28.41 45.14
CA SER A 365 9.00 -27.40 44.96
C SER A 365 9.81 -27.55 43.65
N ALA A 366 9.71 -28.69 42.98
CA ALA A 366 10.30 -28.92 41.67
C ALA A 366 9.54 -28.22 40.52
N VAL A 367 8.26 -27.85 40.70
CA VAL A 367 7.47 -27.15 39.67
C VAL A 367 7.90 -25.68 39.60
N GLN A 368 8.20 -25.20 38.40
CA GLN A 368 8.41 -23.77 38.17
C GLN A 368 7.07 -23.06 38.24
N PHE A 369 6.85 -22.22 39.26
CA PHE A 369 5.65 -21.41 39.34
C PHE A 369 5.57 -20.42 38.17
N ARG A 370 4.38 -20.30 37.59
CA ARG A 370 3.96 -19.18 36.74
C ARG A 370 2.55 -18.78 37.18
N PRO A 371 2.23 -17.48 37.22
CA PRO A 371 0.89 -17.03 37.55
C PRO A 371 -0.06 -17.31 36.38
N GLU A 372 -1.32 -17.60 36.71
CA GLU A 372 -2.40 -17.70 35.74
C GLU A 372 -2.72 -16.30 35.18
N ARG A 373 -2.95 -16.19 33.86
CA ARG A 373 -3.27 -14.91 33.19
C ARG A 373 -4.70 -14.43 33.46
N VAL A 374 -4.96 -14.06 34.71
CA VAL A 374 -6.26 -13.57 35.19
C VAL A 374 -6.47 -12.08 34.98
N THR A 375 -5.40 -11.28 34.85
CA THR A 375 -5.54 -9.82 34.75
C THR A 375 -5.95 -9.42 33.33
N VAL A 376 -7.15 -8.86 33.20
CA VAL A 376 -7.77 -8.52 31.91
C VAL A 376 -6.95 -7.45 31.20
N LYS A 377 -6.24 -7.84 30.13
CA LYS A 377 -5.60 -6.87 29.24
C LYS A 377 -6.65 -5.95 28.61
N PRO A 378 -6.54 -4.61 28.74
CA PRO A 378 -7.47 -3.69 28.12
C PRO A 378 -7.43 -3.79 26.59
N ARG A 379 -8.54 -3.45 25.94
CA ARG A 379 -8.66 -3.43 24.47
C ARG A 379 -9.32 -2.14 24.00
N ILE A 380 -8.81 -1.59 22.89
CA ILE A 380 -9.41 -0.46 22.20
C ILE A 380 -10.33 -1.02 21.11
N SER A 381 -11.63 -0.79 21.26
CA SER A 381 -12.65 -1.23 20.30
C SER A 381 -12.82 -0.20 19.19
N GLY A 382 -12.73 -0.63 17.92
CA GLY A 382 -12.92 0.24 16.76
C GLY A 382 -11.66 1.06 16.44
N THR A 383 -11.73 2.38 16.64
CA THR A 383 -10.67 3.33 16.29
C THR A 383 -10.45 4.40 17.34
N MET A 384 -9.24 4.96 17.38
CA MET A 384 -8.87 6.13 18.17
C MET A 384 -8.29 7.19 17.23
N ASN A 385 -8.62 8.46 17.43
CA ASN A 385 -7.95 9.54 16.68
C ASN A 385 -6.56 9.81 17.25
N ALA A 386 -5.62 10.18 16.38
CA ALA A 386 -4.27 10.59 16.73
C ALA A 386 -3.76 11.59 15.69
N THR A 387 -2.65 12.27 16.00
CA THR A 387 -2.08 13.32 15.15
C THR A 387 -0.69 12.93 14.67
N ILE A 388 -0.34 13.14 13.41
CA ILE A 388 0.99 12.79 12.88
C ILE A 388 2.09 13.65 13.53
N ASP A 389 3.02 12.97 14.24
CA ASP A 389 4.16 13.55 14.98
C ASP A 389 5.43 13.57 14.11
N SER A 390 6.30 14.54 14.35
CA SER A 390 7.49 14.84 13.53
C SER A 390 8.46 15.74 14.32
N GLU A 391 9.77 15.59 14.14
CA GLU A 391 10.78 16.38 14.86
C GLU A 391 11.10 17.71 14.15
N GLY A 392 11.23 17.68 12.83
CA GLY A 392 11.76 18.78 12.03
C GLY A 392 10.80 19.93 11.78
N SER A 393 11.32 20.97 11.13
CA SER A 393 10.57 22.14 10.65
C SER A 393 9.86 21.91 9.30
N GLY A 394 9.82 20.67 8.81
CA GLY A 394 9.22 20.29 7.53
C GLY A 394 7.69 20.22 7.57
N GLN A 395 7.09 20.31 6.37
CA GLN A 395 5.65 20.10 6.13
C GLN A 395 5.25 18.61 6.17
N TYR A 396 6.14 17.73 5.70
CA TYR A 396 5.94 16.28 5.69
C TYR A 396 6.57 15.63 6.93
N ALA A 397 5.98 14.55 7.42
CA ALA A 397 6.55 13.77 8.52
C ALA A 397 7.73 12.90 8.05
N GLU A 398 8.73 12.73 8.93
CA GLU A 398 9.90 11.90 8.64
C GLU A 398 9.53 10.41 8.69
N LEU A 399 9.55 9.72 7.56
CA LEU A 399 9.33 8.27 7.46
C LEU A 399 10.59 7.46 7.88
N ASP A 400 10.41 6.17 8.17
CA ASP A 400 11.51 5.20 8.24
C ASP A 400 11.63 4.35 6.97
N GLU A 401 12.56 3.38 6.97
CA GLU A 401 12.80 2.45 5.85
C GLU A 401 11.58 1.58 5.47
N TYR A 402 10.54 1.52 6.31
CA TYR A 402 9.28 0.81 6.07
C TYR A 402 8.11 1.75 5.77
N GLY A 403 8.35 3.06 5.60
CA GLY A 403 7.30 4.07 5.39
C GLY A 403 6.45 4.36 6.63
N GLN A 404 6.96 4.14 7.85
CA GLN A 404 6.17 4.23 9.08
C GLN A 404 6.22 5.62 9.70
N TYR A 405 5.07 6.07 10.21
CA TYR A 405 4.89 7.36 10.87
C TYR A 405 5.16 7.26 12.37
N LYS A 406 5.22 8.40 13.05
CA LYS A 406 4.92 8.50 14.48
C LYS A 406 3.65 9.31 14.67
N VAL A 407 3.01 9.13 15.81
CA VAL A 407 1.74 9.76 16.16
C VAL A 407 1.76 10.25 17.60
N GLN A 408 1.13 11.40 17.83
CA GLN A 408 0.76 11.88 19.14
C GLN A 408 -0.60 11.27 19.52
N LEU A 409 -0.64 10.55 20.65
CA LEU A 409 -1.87 9.93 21.15
C LEU A 409 -2.66 10.94 22.01
N PRO A 410 -4.01 10.92 21.98
CA PRO A 410 -4.84 11.98 22.56
C PRO A 410 -4.88 12.00 24.09
N PHE A 411 -4.38 10.94 24.73
CA PHE A 411 -4.25 10.83 26.19
C PHE A 411 -2.81 11.05 26.68
N ASP A 412 -1.82 11.11 25.79
CA ASP A 412 -0.42 11.31 26.13
C ASP A 412 -0.20 12.78 26.55
N ARG A 413 -0.06 13.02 27.86
CA ARG A 413 -0.06 14.38 28.42
C ARG A 413 1.28 15.06 28.16
N SER A 414 1.20 16.26 27.60
CA SER A 414 2.23 16.85 26.74
C SER A 414 3.42 17.50 27.46
N ASP A 415 4.10 16.75 28.31
CA ASP A 415 5.43 17.10 28.86
C ASP A 415 6.57 16.45 28.04
N LYS A 416 6.24 15.46 27.19
CA LYS A 416 7.19 14.79 26.30
C LYS A 416 7.56 15.70 25.11
N PRO A 417 8.85 15.83 24.74
CA PRO A 417 9.25 16.49 23.50
C PRO A 417 8.63 15.84 22.26
N ALA A 418 8.48 16.61 21.18
CA ALA A 418 8.06 16.10 19.87
C ALA A 418 8.94 14.91 19.40
N ASN A 419 8.43 14.12 18.46
CA ASN A 419 9.00 12.85 18.03
C ASN A 419 9.00 11.74 19.12
N LYS A 420 8.20 11.90 20.19
CA LYS A 420 8.11 10.95 21.33
C LYS A 420 6.69 10.64 21.81
N GLY A 421 5.66 10.88 20.99
CA GLY A 421 4.29 10.42 21.27
C GLY A 421 4.09 8.91 21.06
N SER A 422 4.86 8.30 20.15
CA SER A 422 4.77 6.87 19.83
C SER A 422 6.08 6.25 19.30
N ALA A 423 6.04 4.94 19.11
CA ALA A 423 6.96 4.24 18.21
C ALA A 423 6.54 4.41 16.74
N ARG A 424 7.27 3.75 15.82
CA ARG A 424 6.92 3.70 14.40
C ARG A 424 5.65 2.87 14.17
N VAL A 425 4.65 3.49 13.53
CA VAL A 425 3.31 2.94 13.26
C VAL A 425 3.11 2.76 11.75
N ARG A 426 2.59 1.60 11.34
CA ARG A 426 2.24 1.32 9.94
C ARG A 426 0.97 2.06 9.52
N MET A 427 0.91 2.48 8.26
CA MET A 427 -0.30 2.98 7.61
C MET A 427 -0.84 1.97 6.61
N ALA A 428 -2.16 1.80 6.57
CA ALA A 428 -2.85 1.07 5.51
C ALA A 428 -2.84 1.89 4.21
N SER A 429 -2.50 1.26 3.09
CA SER A 429 -2.60 1.85 1.75
C SER A 429 -3.79 1.23 1.00
N PRO A 430 -4.54 2.00 0.18
CA PRO A 430 -5.59 1.45 -0.68
C PRO A 430 -5.10 0.42 -1.71
N TYR A 431 -3.81 0.42 -2.05
CA TYR A 431 -3.22 -0.54 -2.99
C TYR A 431 -1.72 -0.69 -2.71
N ALA A 432 -1.24 -1.93 -2.52
CA ALA A 432 0.17 -2.21 -2.25
C ALA A 432 0.60 -3.58 -2.81
N GLY A 433 1.88 -3.71 -3.15
CA GLY A 433 2.54 -4.94 -3.56
C GLY A 433 4.03 -4.72 -3.83
N SER A 434 4.69 -5.67 -4.48
CA SER A 434 6.14 -5.60 -4.71
C SER A 434 6.48 -4.50 -5.72
N GLN A 435 7.13 -3.44 -5.25
CA GLN A 435 7.52 -2.25 -6.03
C GLN A 435 6.34 -1.47 -6.66
N HIS A 436 5.10 -1.65 -6.18
CA HIS A 436 3.93 -0.88 -6.65
C HIS A 436 2.94 -0.57 -5.53
N GLY A 437 2.26 0.59 -5.60
CA GLY A 437 1.20 0.94 -4.64
C GLY A 437 0.72 2.39 -4.75
N MET A 438 -0.32 2.71 -3.99
CA MET A 438 -0.91 4.05 -3.86
C MET A 438 -0.34 4.74 -2.61
N ASN A 439 0.65 5.61 -2.80
CA ASN A 439 1.45 6.17 -1.72
C ASN A 439 1.36 7.71 -1.69
N PHE A 440 0.77 8.26 -0.64
CA PHE A 440 0.70 9.69 -0.37
C PHE A 440 1.22 9.97 1.04
N PRO A 441 2.46 10.48 1.20
CA PRO A 441 3.03 10.79 2.51
C PRO A 441 2.20 11.80 3.28
N LEU A 442 1.85 11.49 4.53
CA LEU A 442 1.08 12.39 5.38
C LEU A 442 1.91 13.59 5.85
N HIS A 443 1.24 14.73 5.97
CA HIS A 443 1.81 15.94 6.52
C HIS A 443 1.90 15.88 8.05
N LYS A 444 2.82 16.67 8.61
CA LYS A 444 2.88 16.95 10.04
C LYS A 444 1.54 17.53 10.51
N ASN A 445 1.10 17.16 11.71
CA ASN A 445 -0.19 17.56 12.30
C ASN A 445 -1.45 17.08 11.56
N ALA A 446 -1.35 16.21 10.54
CA ALA A 446 -2.53 15.57 9.95
C ALA A 446 -3.21 14.64 10.97
N GLU A 447 -4.54 14.68 11.05
CA GLU A 447 -5.31 13.78 11.92
C GLU A 447 -5.53 12.42 11.24
N VAL A 448 -5.38 11.35 12.02
CA VAL A 448 -5.45 9.96 11.58
C VAL A 448 -6.29 9.11 12.52
N LEU A 449 -6.95 8.09 11.96
CA LEU A 449 -7.61 7.05 12.74
C LEU A 449 -6.66 5.86 12.91
N LEU A 450 -6.30 5.57 14.16
CA LEU A 450 -5.64 4.33 14.57
C LEU A 450 -6.69 3.24 14.80
N SER A 451 -6.41 2.04 14.34
CA SER A 451 -7.02 0.80 14.87
C SER A 451 -5.93 -0.10 15.42
N PHE A 452 -6.31 -1.17 16.10
CA PHE A 452 -5.45 -1.93 17.00
C PHE A 452 -5.59 -3.42 16.71
N ALA A 453 -4.48 -4.15 16.54
CA ALA A 453 -4.52 -5.55 16.13
C ALA A 453 -5.21 -6.41 17.21
N GLY A 454 -6.36 -7.02 16.89
CA GLY A 454 -7.21 -7.70 17.88
C GLY A 454 -7.75 -6.78 19.00
N GLY A 455 -7.69 -5.45 18.82
CA GLY A 455 -7.94 -4.45 19.84
C GLY A 455 -6.77 -4.21 20.81
N ASP A 456 -5.59 -4.81 20.60
CA ASP A 456 -4.45 -4.70 21.50
C ASP A 456 -3.82 -3.29 21.48
N PRO A 457 -3.82 -2.53 22.61
CA PRO A 457 -3.24 -1.20 22.68
C PRO A 457 -1.75 -1.12 22.31
N ASP A 458 -0.99 -2.22 22.44
CA ASP A 458 0.42 -2.29 22.07
C ASP A 458 0.65 -2.39 20.54
N GLU A 459 -0.41 -2.60 19.73
CA GLU A 459 -0.33 -2.83 18.28
C GLU A 459 -1.18 -1.86 17.43
N PRO A 460 -0.90 -0.54 17.46
CA PRO A 460 -1.56 0.44 16.61
C PRO A 460 -1.20 0.28 15.11
N ILE A 461 -2.17 0.59 14.25
CA ILE A 461 -2.05 0.73 12.79
C ILE A 461 -2.92 1.92 12.37
N ILE A 462 -2.36 2.86 11.60
CA ILE A 462 -3.12 3.94 10.97
C ILE A 462 -3.99 3.34 9.86
N LEU A 463 -5.31 3.47 9.94
CA LEU A 463 -6.24 3.07 8.88
C LEU A 463 -6.37 4.14 7.79
N SER A 464 -6.50 5.41 8.19
CA SER A 464 -6.74 6.53 7.28
C SER A 464 -6.35 7.86 7.92
N ALA A 465 -6.06 8.86 7.09
CA ALA A 465 -6.16 10.26 7.49
C ALA A 465 -7.62 10.74 7.40
N VAL A 466 -7.98 11.77 8.17
CA VAL A 466 -9.34 12.35 8.19
C VAL A 466 -9.29 13.89 8.14
N PRO A 467 -10.18 14.56 7.40
CA PRO A 467 -10.30 16.02 7.44
C PRO A 467 -10.83 16.55 8.79
N ASN A 468 -10.41 17.75 9.18
CA ASN A 468 -10.88 18.45 10.39
C ASN A 468 -10.97 19.98 10.16
N SER A 469 -11.14 20.79 11.21
CA SER A 469 -11.30 22.24 11.07
C SER A 469 -10.07 22.94 10.49
N GLU A 470 -8.88 22.47 10.85
CA GLU A 470 -7.60 23.02 10.39
C GLU A 470 -7.19 22.46 9.01
N ASN A 471 -7.61 21.24 8.72
CA ASN A 471 -7.34 20.51 7.48
C ASN A 471 -8.67 20.11 6.80
N PRO A 472 -9.42 21.08 6.22
CA PRO A 472 -10.76 20.83 5.68
C PRO A 472 -10.75 19.94 4.43
N SER A 473 -11.89 19.30 4.16
CA SER A 473 -12.09 18.56 2.91
C SER A 473 -12.06 19.51 1.70
N LEU A 474 -11.43 19.06 0.61
CA LEU A 474 -11.43 19.76 -0.68
C LEU A 474 -12.75 19.59 -1.46
N VAL A 475 -13.60 18.67 -1.01
CA VAL A 475 -14.93 18.40 -1.56
C VAL A 475 -15.95 18.59 -0.44
N ALA A 476 -16.87 19.53 -0.65
CA ALA A 476 -17.83 20.01 0.34
C ALA A 476 -19.19 20.30 -0.34
N ASN A 477 -20.09 20.99 0.36
CA ASN A 477 -21.44 21.31 -0.12
C ASN A 477 -21.44 22.28 -1.32
N GLU A 478 -20.34 23.00 -1.53
CA GLU A 478 -20.11 23.97 -2.59
C GLU A 478 -19.70 23.31 -3.92
N ASN A 479 -19.10 22.11 -3.87
CA ASN A 479 -18.60 21.36 -5.02
C ASN A 479 -18.86 19.83 -4.93
N PRO A 480 -20.08 19.36 -4.59
CA PRO A 480 -20.35 17.97 -4.21
C PRO A 480 -20.30 16.94 -5.37
N SER A 481 -20.01 17.39 -6.59
CA SER A 481 -19.87 16.57 -7.80
C SER A 481 -18.42 16.46 -8.30
N GLN A 482 -17.46 16.93 -7.50
CA GLN A 482 -16.03 16.87 -7.82
C GLN A 482 -15.33 15.71 -7.11
N ASN A 483 -14.64 14.88 -7.90
CA ASN A 483 -13.75 13.84 -7.43
C ASN A 483 -12.31 14.35 -7.56
N VAL A 484 -11.58 14.52 -6.46
CA VAL A 484 -10.30 15.26 -6.45
C VAL A 484 -9.20 14.50 -5.73
N ILE A 485 -8.05 14.32 -6.40
CA ILE A 485 -6.76 14.01 -5.78
C ILE A 485 -5.89 15.26 -5.90
N HIS A 486 -5.42 15.80 -4.77
CA HIS A 486 -4.63 17.03 -4.73
C HIS A 486 -3.49 16.85 -3.71
N THR A 487 -2.24 17.08 -4.13
CA THR A 487 -1.08 16.91 -3.26
C THR A 487 -0.67 18.24 -2.61
N GLY A 488 0.04 18.19 -1.47
CA GLY A 488 0.55 19.40 -0.79
C GLY A 488 1.50 20.27 -1.63
N GLY A 489 1.97 19.77 -2.78
CA GLY A 489 2.70 20.54 -3.79
C GLY A 489 1.82 21.19 -4.87
N GLY A 490 0.50 21.18 -4.72
CA GLY A 490 -0.47 21.79 -5.65
C GLY A 490 -0.81 20.97 -6.90
N ASN A 491 -0.26 19.77 -7.06
CA ASN A 491 -0.55 18.91 -8.22
C ASN A 491 -1.93 18.26 -8.04
N ARG A 492 -2.81 18.39 -9.04
CA ARG A 492 -4.24 18.06 -8.91
C ARG A 492 -4.76 17.25 -10.09
N LEU A 493 -5.42 16.13 -9.79
CA LEU A 493 -6.28 15.37 -10.68
C LEU A 493 -7.73 15.58 -10.23
N GLU A 494 -8.61 15.92 -11.17
CA GLU A 494 -10.01 16.27 -10.95
C GLU A 494 -10.89 15.55 -11.98
N MET A 495 -12.03 15.03 -11.52
CA MET A 495 -13.12 14.56 -12.37
C MET A 495 -14.43 15.18 -11.86
N GLU A 496 -15.05 16.02 -12.67
CA GLU A 496 -16.33 16.68 -12.40
C GLU A 496 -17.47 15.90 -13.05
N ASP A 497 -18.47 15.52 -12.26
CA ASP A 497 -19.64 14.74 -12.71
C ASP A 497 -20.88 15.61 -12.97
N LYS A 498 -20.84 16.92 -12.66
CA LYS A 498 -21.98 17.83 -12.82
C LYS A 498 -22.48 17.90 -14.26
N GLU A 499 -23.76 17.55 -14.44
CA GLU A 499 -24.41 17.44 -15.75
C GLU A 499 -24.28 18.72 -16.61
N GLY A 500 -23.89 18.53 -17.88
CA GLY A 500 -23.63 19.62 -18.83
C GLY A 500 -22.26 20.29 -18.65
N SER A 501 -21.51 19.93 -17.61
CA SER A 501 -20.18 20.48 -17.29
C SER A 501 -19.11 19.41 -16.99
N GLN A 502 -19.40 18.13 -17.27
CA GLN A 502 -18.50 17.04 -16.93
C GLN A 502 -17.13 17.15 -17.61
N HIS A 503 -16.06 16.91 -16.86
CA HIS A 503 -14.70 16.99 -17.37
C HIS A 503 -13.70 16.24 -16.50
N VAL A 504 -12.56 15.87 -17.11
CA VAL A 504 -11.36 15.42 -16.41
C VAL A 504 -10.28 16.49 -16.59
N ASN A 505 -9.54 16.80 -15.53
CA ASN A 505 -8.50 17.81 -15.51
C ASN A 505 -7.30 17.33 -14.68
N LEU A 506 -6.10 17.40 -15.25
CA LEU A 506 -4.82 17.09 -14.59
C LEU A 506 -3.91 18.31 -14.71
N SER A 507 -3.60 18.96 -13.59
CA SER A 507 -2.89 20.24 -13.55
C SER A 507 -1.75 20.26 -12.52
N THR A 508 -0.66 20.94 -12.86
CA THR A 508 0.47 21.24 -11.96
C THR A 508 0.68 22.76 -11.87
N PRO A 509 1.07 23.31 -10.70
CA PRO A 509 1.42 24.73 -10.58
C PRO A 509 2.74 25.06 -11.27
N HIS A 510 3.60 24.06 -11.57
CA HIS A 510 4.84 24.30 -12.29
C HIS A 510 4.51 24.72 -13.74
N ALA A 511 4.99 25.89 -14.16
CA ALA A 511 4.66 26.53 -15.43
C ALA A 511 3.15 26.65 -15.74
N SER A 512 2.28 26.53 -14.72
CA SER A 512 0.81 26.48 -14.85
C SER A 512 0.30 25.43 -15.85
N SER A 513 1.01 24.32 -16.05
CA SER A 513 0.69 23.31 -17.06
C SER A 513 -0.53 22.47 -16.67
N TYR A 514 -1.44 22.21 -17.62
CA TYR A 514 -2.62 21.37 -17.40
C TYR A 514 -3.06 20.63 -18.67
N MET A 515 -3.78 19.53 -18.47
CA MET A 515 -4.41 18.72 -19.52
C MET A 515 -5.88 18.52 -19.15
N ARG A 516 -6.80 18.84 -20.06
CA ARG A 516 -8.24 18.84 -19.80
C ARG A 516 -9.02 18.17 -20.92
N MET A 517 -10.02 17.38 -20.56
CA MET A 517 -10.92 16.66 -21.47
C MET A 517 -12.37 16.81 -20.99
N GLY A 518 -13.33 16.99 -21.92
CA GLY A 518 -14.75 17.22 -21.58
C GLY A 518 -15.14 18.70 -21.71
N ALA A 519 -15.99 19.19 -20.82
CA ALA A 519 -16.61 20.51 -20.94
C ALA A 519 -15.57 21.66 -20.98
N PRO A 520 -15.74 22.62 -21.92
CA PRO A 520 -14.80 23.72 -22.11
C PRO A 520 -14.83 24.69 -20.92
N VAL A 521 -13.68 25.28 -20.61
CA VAL A 521 -13.58 26.39 -19.65
C VAL A 521 -14.26 27.62 -20.26
N SER A 522 -15.06 28.35 -19.48
CA SER A 522 -15.65 29.60 -19.95
C SER A 522 -14.55 30.63 -20.25
N THR A 523 -14.55 31.16 -21.48
CA THR A 523 -13.43 31.93 -22.06
C THR A 523 -13.21 33.32 -21.48
N ALA A 524 -13.87 33.67 -20.37
CA ALA A 524 -13.84 34.99 -19.76
C ALA A 524 -12.49 35.36 -19.09
N ASN A 525 -11.64 34.39 -18.74
CA ASN A 525 -10.39 34.63 -17.99
C ASN A 525 -9.17 33.83 -18.50
N VAL A 526 -9.19 33.33 -19.74
CA VAL A 526 -8.01 32.67 -20.33
C VAL A 526 -6.97 33.72 -20.74
N LYS A 527 -6.12 34.13 -19.78
CA LYS A 527 -4.82 34.74 -20.11
C LYS A 527 -3.92 33.63 -20.67
N SER A 528 -3.82 33.57 -21.99
CA SER A 528 -2.84 32.72 -22.71
C SER A 528 -1.41 33.20 -22.41
N LEU A 529 -0.86 32.75 -21.29
CA LEU A 529 0.48 33.12 -20.86
C LEU A 529 1.52 32.28 -21.62
N SER A 530 2.33 32.93 -22.44
CA SER A 530 3.43 32.28 -23.16
C SER A 530 4.52 31.83 -22.19
N ALA A 531 4.60 30.54 -21.91
CA ALA A 531 5.66 29.92 -21.11
C ALA A 531 6.65 29.17 -22.02
N ALA A 532 7.89 29.64 -22.12
CA ALA A 532 8.92 29.02 -22.94
C ALA A 532 9.69 27.96 -22.15
N ALA A 533 9.33 26.68 -22.32
CA ALA A 533 10.15 25.52 -22.00
C ALA A 533 9.71 24.33 -22.86
N SER A 534 10.66 23.52 -23.34
CA SER A 534 10.40 22.35 -24.19
C SER A 534 10.02 21.12 -23.36
N VAL A 535 8.84 20.54 -23.63
CA VAL A 535 8.48 19.15 -23.31
C VAL A 535 7.63 18.60 -24.45
N ASP A 536 7.86 17.36 -24.85
CA ASP A 536 7.06 16.65 -25.87
C ASP A 536 5.66 16.23 -25.36
N ASP A 537 4.75 16.04 -26.31
CA ASP A 537 3.45 15.33 -26.22
C ASP A 537 2.47 15.64 -25.07
N LEU A 538 1.29 16.16 -25.44
CA LEU A 538 0.07 15.32 -25.33
C LEU A 538 -1.06 15.75 -26.29
N ASN A 539 -1.87 14.76 -26.71
CA ASN A 539 -3.08 14.95 -27.52
C ASN A 539 -4.35 14.79 -26.67
N VAL A 540 -5.40 15.57 -26.95
CA VAL A 540 -6.77 15.30 -26.48
C VAL A 540 -7.73 15.42 -27.66
N ILE A 541 -8.45 14.33 -27.97
CA ILE A 541 -9.49 14.30 -29.00
C ILE A 541 -10.86 14.29 -28.30
N ALA A 542 -11.73 15.22 -28.68
CA ALA A 542 -13.17 15.17 -28.43
C ALA A 542 -13.92 15.39 -29.75
N ASN A 543 -15.12 14.81 -29.87
CA ASN A 543 -15.79 14.71 -31.17
C ASN A 543 -16.14 16.06 -31.80
N ASN A 544 -15.94 16.13 -33.12
CA ASN A 544 -16.48 17.14 -34.03
C ASN A 544 -15.85 18.56 -34.01
N ALA A 545 -14.58 18.69 -33.64
CA ALA A 545 -13.74 19.87 -33.92
C ALA A 545 -12.36 19.47 -34.48
N ALA A 546 -11.62 20.43 -35.05
CA ALA A 546 -10.33 20.18 -35.69
C ALA A 546 -9.16 20.11 -34.69
N ILE A 547 -8.08 19.43 -35.08
CA ILE A 547 -6.81 19.42 -34.36
C ILE A 547 -6.03 20.69 -34.70
N GLU A 548 -5.76 21.55 -33.71
CA GLU A 548 -4.71 22.57 -33.79
C GLU A 548 -3.47 22.07 -33.05
N GLN A 549 -2.43 21.72 -33.81
CA GLN A 549 -1.10 21.43 -33.28
C GLN A 549 -0.20 22.61 -33.65
N GLN A 550 0.21 23.41 -32.65
CA GLN A 550 1.10 24.54 -32.89
C GLN A 550 2.56 24.09 -32.72
N THR A 551 3.29 24.08 -33.83
CA THR A 551 4.75 23.94 -33.87
C THR A 551 5.26 24.94 -34.91
N ASP A 552 6.48 25.44 -34.74
CA ASP A 552 6.91 26.69 -35.38
C ASP A 552 6.81 26.65 -36.91
N GLY A 553 6.10 27.61 -37.50
CA GLY A 553 6.18 27.91 -38.94
C GLY A 553 5.14 27.32 -39.93
N SER A 554 3.89 27.00 -39.58
CA SER A 554 2.73 27.02 -40.54
C SER A 554 1.34 26.77 -39.93
N THR A 555 0.32 27.48 -40.43
CA THR A 555 -1.10 27.24 -40.08
C THR A 555 -1.80 26.33 -41.10
N TYR A 556 -2.72 25.47 -40.65
CA TYR A 556 -3.67 24.76 -41.52
C TYR A 556 -5.12 25.05 -41.12
N THR A 557 -5.98 25.28 -42.10
CA THR A 557 -7.42 25.45 -41.92
C THR A 557 -8.16 24.59 -42.95
N SER A 558 -9.26 23.95 -42.55
CA SER A 558 -10.17 23.30 -43.49
C SER A 558 -11.62 23.50 -43.07
N ALA A 559 -12.52 23.74 -44.02
CA ALA A 559 -13.93 23.94 -43.78
C ALA A 559 -14.78 23.63 -45.03
N GLY A 560 -15.99 23.11 -44.82
CA GLY A 560 -17.14 23.41 -45.69
C GLY A 560 -17.49 22.48 -46.85
N GLY A 561 -16.82 21.34 -47.10
CA GLY A 561 -17.27 20.42 -48.16
C GLY A 561 -16.42 19.16 -48.41
N ASN A 562 -16.92 18.29 -49.30
CA ASN A 562 -16.29 17.01 -49.65
C ASN A 562 -14.99 17.21 -50.48
N ALA A 563 -13.84 17.25 -49.81
CA ALA A 563 -12.52 17.35 -50.42
C ALA A 563 -11.78 16.00 -50.44
N TYR A 564 -11.87 15.26 -51.55
CA TYR A 564 -11.20 13.96 -51.71
C TYR A 564 -9.75 14.08 -52.21
N LYS A 565 -8.80 14.37 -51.31
CA LYS A 565 -7.35 14.34 -51.64
C LYS A 565 -6.80 12.90 -51.64
N ILE A 566 -7.18 12.10 -52.64
CA ILE A 566 -6.74 10.71 -52.79
C ILE A 566 -5.32 10.65 -53.39
N THR A 567 -4.31 11.06 -52.62
CA THR A 567 -2.90 10.85 -52.97
C THR A 567 -2.48 9.43 -52.58
N LYS A 568 -2.70 8.45 -53.47
CA LYS A 568 -2.15 7.09 -53.30
C LYS A 568 -0.65 7.11 -53.63
N GLY A 569 0.18 7.32 -52.61
CA GLY A 569 1.64 7.34 -52.71
C GLY A 569 2.23 8.73 -52.51
N ASN A 570 3.49 8.91 -52.93
CA ASN A 570 4.30 10.06 -52.52
C ASN A 570 4.28 11.16 -53.60
N ALA A 571 4.02 12.40 -53.19
CA ALA A 571 4.14 13.59 -54.02
C ALA A 571 5.25 14.48 -53.45
N PHE A 572 6.18 14.91 -54.30
CA PHE A 572 7.40 15.60 -53.88
C PHE A 572 7.54 16.92 -54.63
N LYS A 573 7.52 18.03 -53.90
CA LYS A 573 7.60 19.39 -54.44
C LYS A 573 8.64 20.18 -53.65
N ILE A 574 9.93 19.98 -53.96
CA ILE A 574 10.94 20.95 -53.53
C ILE A 574 10.71 22.23 -54.32
N THR A 575 10.78 23.38 -53.65
CA THR A 575 10.89 24.66 -54.33
C THR A 575 12.13 25.37 -53.82
N TYR A 576 13.04 25.70 -54.72
CA TYR A 576 14.19 26.56 -54.45
C TYR A 576 13.80 27.98 -54.88
N GLY A 577 13.28 28.77 -53.94
CA GLY A 577 12.50 29.99 -54.20
C GLY A 577 10.99 29.74 -54.09
N ASP A 578 10.19 30.58 -54.73
CA ASP A 578 8.73 30.56 -54.61
C ASP A 578 8.04 29.71 -55.69
N SER A 579 6.97 28.99 -55.31
CA SER A 579 6.11 28.26 -56.24
C SER A 579 4.69 28.18 -55.71
N SER A 580 3.78 28.90 -56.36
CA SER A 580 2.34 28.73 -56.16
C SER A 580 1.78 27.73 -57.17
N ALA A 581 0.83 26.90 -56.73
CA ALA A 581 0.06 26.01 -57.58
C ALA A 581 -1.37 25.97 -57.04
N VAL A 582 -2.29 26.68 -57.71
CA VAL A 582 -3.67 26.88 -57.24
C VAL A 582 -4.64 26.29 -58.25
N THR A 583 -5.53 25.41 -57.76
CA THR A 583 -6.61 24.82 -58.54
C THR A 583 -7.93 25.14 -57.89
N LYS A 584 -8.86 25.75 -58.64
CA LYS A 584 -10.25 25.99 -58.21
C LYS A 584 -11.20 25.51 -59.31
N GLY A 585 -12.18 24.69 -58.96
CA GLY A 585 -13.08 24.02 -59.90
C GLY A 585 -12.59 22.64 -60.35
N ALA A 586 -13.35 22.01 -61.24
CA ALA A 586 -13.08 20.67 -61.76
C ALA A 586 -11.98 20.68 -62.83
N ALA A 587 -10.72 20.76 -62.40
CA ALA A 587 -9.58 20.73 -63.31
C ALA A 587 -9.28 19.29 -63.78
N SER A 588 -9.66 18.99 -65.02
CA SER A 588 -8.83 18.12 -65.86
C SER A 588 -7.75 18.97 -66.53
N SER A 589 -6.54 18.44 -66.71
CA SER A 589 -5.46 19.17 -67.40
C SER A 589 -5.68 19.12 -68.92
N VAL A 590 -6.61 19.95 -69.39
CA VAL A 590 -6.90 20.19 -70.80
C VAL A 590 -6.55 21.65 -71.11
N VAL A 591 -5.36 21.86 -71.65
CA VAL A 591 -4.83 23.21 -71.89
C VAL A 591 -5.38 23.77 -73.20
N ASN A 592 -6.62 24.28 -73.14
CA ASN A 592 -7.26 25.05 -74.22
C ASN A 592 -6.66 26.47 -74.30
N GLY A 593 -5.36 26.55 -74.64
CA GLY A 593 -4.61 27.80 -74.67
C GLY A 593 -3.11 27.54 -74.79
N ASN A 594 -2.31 28.57 -74.54
CA ASN A 594 -0.86 28.52 -74.72
C ASN A 594 -0.20 27.81 -73.54
N ASN A 595 0.48 26.70 -73.80
CA ASN A 595 1.30 25.98 -72.83
C ASN A 595 2.78 26.27 -73.12
N ASP A 596 3.38 27.20 -72.36
CA ASP A 596 4.80 27.56 -72.51
C ASP A 596 5.68 26.75 -71.54
N SER A 597 6.89 26.44 -71.98
CA SER A 597 7.76 25.43 -71.37
C SER A 597 9.24 25.77 -71.60
N GLU A 598 9.68 26.92 -71.08
CA GLU A 598 11.08 27.32 -71.08
C GLU A 598 11.92 26.35 -70.23
N VAL A 599 12.69 25.48 -70.87
CA VAL A 599 13.75 24.68 -70.22
C VAL A 599 15.09 25.27 -70.64
N LYS A 600 15.93 25.62 -69.66
CA LYS A 600 17.28 26.20 -69.89
C LYS A 600 18.35 25.11 -70.10
N GLY A 601 17.89 24.02 -70.71
CA GLY A 601 18.52 22.74 -71.00
C GLY A 601 17.53 21.94 -71.86
N ASP A 602 17.70 20.63 -71.98
CA ASP A 602 16.99 19.86 -73.01
C ASP A 602 15.49 19.64 -72.74
N THR A 603 14.61 20.27 -73.52
CA THR A 603 13.17 19.97 -73.56
C THR A 603 12.90 18.71 -74.40
N THR A 604 12.29 17.67 -73.80
CA THR A 604 11.76 16.52 -74.56
C THR A 604 10.24 16.40 -74.40
N LYS A 605 9.50 16.58 -75.51
CA LYS A 605 8.03 16.46 -75.55
C LYS A 605 7.60 15.26 -76.38
N THR A 606 7.26 14.15 -75.71
CA THR A 606 6.81 12.92 -76.37
C THR A 606 5.31 12.70 -76.17
N VAL A 607 4.56 12.52 -77.26
CA VAL A 607 3.13 12.15 -77.23
C VAL A 607 2.95 10.85 -78.02
N ARG A 608 2.14 9.91 -77.50
CA ARG A 608 2.09 8.51 -77.99
C ARG A 608 0.72 8.06 -78.54
N GLY A 609 -0.37 8.72 -78.13
CA GLY A 609 -1.70 8.50 -78.71
C GLY A 609 -1.90 9.35 -79.97
N ASN A 610 -3.08 9.25 -80.59
CA ASN A 610 -3.48 10.10 -81.71
C ASN A 610 -3.37 11.58 -81.32
N THR A 611 -2.30 12.23 -81.77
CA THR A 611 -1.97 13.60 -81.38
C THR A 611 -2.61 14.55 -82.38
N THR A 612 -3.92 14.75 -82.23
CA THR A 612 -4.73 15.63 -83.07
C THR A 612 -4.46 17.10 -82.74
N THR A 613 -3.29 17.61 -83.15
CA THR A 613 -2.93 19.03 -83.06
C THR A 613 -3.63 19.81 -84.17
N THR A 614 -4.94 20.02 -84.05
CA THR A 614 -5.71 20.80 -85.04
C THR A 614 -5.41 22.29 -84.89
N ASN A 615 -4.36 22.74 -85.57
CA ASN A 615 -4.02 24.16 -85.68
C ASN A 615 -4.95 24.83 -86.69
N TYR A 616 -5.95 25.57 -86.20
CA TYR A 616 -6.85 26.38 -87.04
C TYR A 616 -6.22 27.71 -87.51
N GLY A 617 -4.91 27.87 -87.35
CA GLY A 617 -4.16 29.09 -87.67
C GLY A 617 -2.67 28.82 -87.91
N ASN A 618 -1.89 29.90 -88.06
CA ASN A 618 -0.49 29.83 -88.48
C ASN A 618 0.41 29.10 -87.47
N VAL A 619 1.37 28.34 -87.97
CA VAL A 619 2.41 27.66 -87.19
C VAL A 619 3.78 28.04 -87.72
N THR A 620 4.68 28.46 -86.84
CA THR A 620 6.08 28.79 -87.15
C THR A 620 6.99 27.90 -86.31
N THR A 621 8.10 27.44 -86.88
CA THR A 621 9.13 26.68 -86.14
C THR A 621 10.50 27.10 -86.65
N THR A 622 11.36 27.54 -85.74
CA THR A 622 12.71 28.02 -86.02
C THR A 622 13.68 27.11 -85.29
N THR A 623 14.75 26.68 -85.95
CA THR A 623 15.79 25.83 -85.33
C THR A 623 17.16 26.30 -85.80
N HIS A 624 18.08 26.47 -84.85
CA HIS A 624 19.41 27.05 -85.09
C HIS A 624 20.50 25.98 -85.32
N GLY A 625 20.11 24.70 -85.41
CA GLY A 625 20.94 23.55 -85.72
C GLY A 625 20.17 22.53 -86.56
N ASP A 626 20.74 21.33 -86.72
CA ASP A 626 20.20 20.33 -87.65
C ASP A 626 18.80 19.82 -87.26
N VAL A 627 17.91 19.73 -88.27
CA VAL A 627 16.57 19.15 -88.14
C VAL A 627 16.48 17.88 -88.99
N THR A 628 16.29 16.74 -88.34
CA THR A 628 16.03 15.46 -89.01
C THR A 628 14.58 15.03 -88.79
N THR A 629 13.82 14.90 -89.87
CA THR A 629 12.43 14.41 -89.85
C THR A 629 12.33 13.12 -90.67
N SER A 630 12.15 11.98 -90.00
CA SER A 630 12.05 10.67 -90.63
C SER A 630 10.61 10.13 -90.56
N VAL A 631 10.01 9.86 -91.72
CA VAL A 631 8.64 9.33 -91.82
C VAL A 631 8.67 7.98 -92.53
N PHE A 632 8.35 6.91 -91.79
CA PHE A 632 8.42 5.52 -92.26
C PHE A 632 7.09 4.99 -92.83
N GLY A 633 6.23 5.89 -93.33
CA GLY A 633 4.89 5.58 -93.83
C GLY A 633 4.38 6.67 -94.79
N ALA A 634 3.14 6.55 -95.24
CA ALA A 634 2.57 7.48 -96.21
C ALA A 634 2.33 8.88 -95.59
N ALA A 635 3.09 9.88 -96.04
CA ALA A 635 2.83 11.29 -95.76
C ALA A 635 1.98 11.92 -96.88
N GLN A 636 0.99 12.74 -96.53
CA GLN A 636 0.17 13.50 -97.47
C GLN A 636 -0.02 14.93 -96.97
N THR A 637 0.11 15.90 -97.87
CA THR A 637 -0.03 17.34 -97.57
C THR A 637 -1.00 17.96 -98.56
N PHE A 638 -2.11 18.50 -98.05
CA PHE A 638 -3.16 19.14 -98.86
C PHE A 638 -3.20 20.64 -98.58
N ASN A 639 -2.81 21.45 -99.57
CA ASN A 639 -2.75 22.91 -99.44
C ASN A 639 -3.87 23.58 -100.25
N LYS A 640 -4.59 24.52 -99.63
CA LYS A 640 -5.67 25.30 -100.27
C LYS A 640 -5.30 26.79 -100.32
N GLY A 641 -4.19 27.10 -100.97
CA GLY A 641 -3.61 28.43 -101.07
C GLY A 641 -2.20 28.40 -101.68
N THR A 642 -1.52 29.55 -101.69
CA THR A 642 -0.14 29.68 -102.18
C THR A 642 0.85 28.97 -101.25
N VAL A 643 1.87 28.32 -101.83
CA VAL A 643 3.01 27.73 -101.11
C VAL A 643 4.30 28.29 -101.69
N SER A 644 5.22 28.70 -100.83
CA SER A 644 6.54 29.24 -101.20
C SER A 644 7.64 28.52 -100.42
N SER A 645 8.73 28.17 -101.09
CA SER A 645 9.90 27.53 -100.48
C SER A 645 11.19 28.10 -101.09
N ALA A 646 12.13 28.51 -100.25
CA ALA A 646 13.45 28.96 -100.66
C ALA A 646 14.53 28.15 -99.94
N CYS A 647 15.59 27.78 -100.66
CA CYS A 647 16.78 27.15 -100.11
C CYS A 647 18.00 27.98 -100.53
N LEU A 648 18.90 28.26 -99.59
CA LEU A 648 20.12 29.05 -99.80
C LEU A 648 21.38 28.16 -99.92
N GLY A 649 21.19 26.86 -100.13
CA GLY A 649 22.24 25.85 -100.27
C GLY A 649 21.79 24.72 -101.20
N ALA A 650 22.42 23.55 -101.08
CA ALA A 650 22.06 22.38 -101.88
C ALA A 650 20.73 21.76 -101.41
N ASN A 651 19.83 21.46 -102.37
CA ASN A 651 18.58 20.76 -102.13
C ASN A 651 18.53 19.48 -102.99
N ASN A 652 18.71 18.32 -102.36
CA ASN A 652 18.77 17.02 -103.03
C ASN A 652 17.49 16.22 -102.73
N ALA A 653 16.78 15.80 -103.79
CA ALA A 653 15.60 14.94 -103.68
C ALA A 653 15.85 13.61 -104.41
N PHE A 654 15.58 12.49 -103.73
CA PHE A 654 15.82 11.14 -104.22
C PHE A 654 14.59 10.26 -103.95
N PHE A 655 14.24 9.40 -104.90
CA PHE A 655 12.99 8.64 -104.89
C PHE A 655 13.23 7.19 -105.37
N LEU A 656 12.74 6.20 -104.63
CA LEU A 656 12.57 4.82 -105.13
C LEU A 656 11.08 4.58 -105.37
N GLY A 657 10.67 4.44 -106.64
CA GLY A 657 9.28 4.16 -107.04
C GLY A 657 8.73 5.16 -108.05
N GLN A 658 7.42 5.09 -108.31
CA GLN A 658 6.75 6.02 -109.22
C GLN A 658 6.63 7.42 -108.61
N ARG A 659 6.84 8.46 -109.44
CA ARG A 659 6.71 9.87 -109.07
C ARG A 659 5.86 10.61 -110.11
N ALA A 660 4.57 10.74 -109.85
CA ALA A 660 3.66 11.52 -110.68
C ALA A 660 3.65 13.01 -110.26
N GLN A 661 3.60 13.91 -111.24
CA GLN A 661 3.32 15.34 -111.03
C GLN A 661 2.36 15.84 -112.10
N ALA A 662 1.33 16.58 -111.70
CA ALA A 662 0.38 17.22 -112.60
C ALA A 662 0.22 18.69 -112.21
N HIS A 663 0.12 19.58 -113.21
CA HIS A 663 -0.13 21.00 -113.02
C HIS A 663 -1.44 21.37 -113.72
N VAL A 664 -2.29 22.14 -113.04
CA VAL A 664 -3.57 22.62 -113.58
C VAL A 664 -3.62 24.13 -113.41
N GLY A 665 -3.16 24.86 -114.42
CA GLY A 665 -2.96 26.31 -114.38
C GLY A 665 -1.68 26.73 -115.10
N ILE A 666 -1.28 27.99 -114.92
CA ILE A 666 -0.01 28.52 -115.44
C ILE A 666 1.14 28.00 -114.56
N ASN A 667 2.19 27.49 -115.19
CA ASN A 667 3.47 27.18 -114.54
C ASN A 667 4.56 28.07 -115.16
N THR A 668 5.29 28.81 -114.33
CA THR A 668 6.30 29.79 -114.76
C THR A 668 7.62 29.48 -114.07
N ALA A 669 8.61 29.03 -114.83
CA ALA A 669 9.96 28.75 -114.33
C ALA A 669 10.94 29.78 -114.88
N MET A 670 11.77 30.36 -114.01
CA MET A 670 12.90 31.22 -114.38
C MET A 670 14.17 30.66 -113.74
N ASN A 671 15.16 30.32 -114.55
CA ASN A 671 16.45 29.76 -114.10
C ASN A 671 17.57 30.76 -114.40
N TYR A 672 18.37 31.09 -113.38
CA TYR A 672 19.60 31.87 -113.50
C TYR A 672 20.79 31.01 -113.03
N GLY A 673 21.36 30.23 -113.95
CA GLY A 673 22.44 29.29 -113.66
C GLY A 673 22.46 28.09 -114.60
N PHE A 674 23.49 27.25 -114.47
CA PHE A 674 23.65 26.04 -115.30
C PHE A 674 22.59 24.99 -114.94
N VAL A 675 21.91 24.44 -115.96
CA VAL A 675 20.89 23.39 -115.81
C VAL A 675 21.26 22.21 -116.69
N THR A 676 21.20 21.00 -116.15
CA THR A 676 21.38 19.74 -116.89
C THR A 676 20.21 18.80 -116.61
N ASN A 677 19.62 18.24 -117.66
CA ASN A 677 18.55 17.25 -117.60
C ASN A 677 19.00 15.98 -118.32
N ILE A 678 18.81 14.81 -117.69
CA ILE A 678 19.05 13.50 -118.32
C ILE A 678 17.82 12.63 -118.07
N ASN A 679 17.09 12.30 -119.13
CA ASN A 679 16.01 11.33 -119.15
C ASN A 679 16.48 10.07 -119.85
N ILE A 680 16.30 8.89 -119.24
CA ILE A 680 16.48 7.59 -119.89
C ILE A 680 15.27 6.69 -119.59
N ALA A 681 14.89 5.92 -120.60
CA ALA A 681 13.70 5.09 -120.77
C ALA A 681 13.44 4.06 -119.61
N THR A 682 12.25 3.46 -119.45
CA THR A 682 11.52 2.72 -120.50
C THR A 682 9.99 2.62 -120.35
N LEU A 683 9.36 2.72 -121.52
CA LEU A 683 8.10 2.12 -122.01
C LEU A 683 6.78 2.25 -121.21
N LEU A 684 5.80 2.72 -121.96
CA LEU A 684 4.39 2.92 -121.64
C LEU A 684 3.58 1.97 -122.55
N GLU A 685 2.61 1.24 -122.00
CA GLU A 685 1.48 0.73 -122.78
C GLU A 685 0.16 1.04 -122.06
N ILE A 686 -0.81 1.54 -122.82
CA ILE A 686 -2.17 1.85 -122.36
C ILE A 686 -3.15 1.20 -123.33
N LEU A 687 -3.95 0.25 -122.85
CA LEU A 687 -5.03 -0.35 -123.63
C LEU A 687 -6.32 0.48 -123.48
N LEU A 688 -6.59 1.34 -124.45
CA LEU A 688 -7.78 2.22 -124.49
C LEU A 688 -8.95 1.56 -125.23
N VAL A 689 -10.16 1.61 -124.65
CA VAL A 689 -11.40 1.18 -125.30
C VAL A 689 -12.51 2.22 -125.09
N ASN A 690 -12.57 3.21 -126.01
CA ASN A 690 -13.64 4.22 -126.19
C ASN A 690 -13.80 5.30 -125.09
N LYS A 691 -14.33 6.52 -125.31
CA LYS A 691 -14.56 7.49 -126.44
C LYS A 691 -15.07 8.80 -125.77
N ILE A 692 -14.98 10.06 -126.21
CA ILE A 692 -14.25 10.91 -127.21
C ILE A 692 -14.49 12.37 -126.72
N THR A 693 -13.57 13.35 -126.96
CA THR A 693 -13.84 14.75 -127.45
C THR A 693 -12.70 15.72 -127.09
N LEU A 694 -12.21 16.52 -128.05
CA LEU A 694 -11.21 17.59 -127.88
C LEU A 694 -11.40 18.72 -128.91
N GLN A 695 -11.56 19.97 -128.43
CA GLN A 695 -11.45 21.26 -129.17
C GLN A 695 -11.47 22.40 -128.13
N ALA A 696 -11.00 23.63 -128.36
CA ALA A 696 -9.92 24.16 -129.20
C ALA A 696 -9.72 25.66 -128.84
N GLY A 697 -8.53 26.24 -129.05
CA GLY A 697 -8.32 27.68 -128.91
C GLY A 697 -6.88 28.10 -128.58
N LEU A 698 -6.11 28.46 -129.61
CA LEU A 698 -4.79 29.08 -129.47
C LEU A 698 -4.71 30.33 -130.36
N LYS A 699 -4.07 31.40 -129.86
CA LYS A 699 -3.61 32.51 -130.70
C LYS A 699 -2.28 32.15 -131.36
N ASN A 700 -2.00 32.76 -132.50
CA ASN A 700 -0.88 32.43 -133.38
C ASN A 700 -0.11 33.69 -133.75
N GLU A 701 1.22 33.64 -133.72
CA GLU A 701 2.11 34.67 -134.29
C GLU A 701 3.14 34.00 -135.20
N THR A 702 3.58 34.70 -136.24
CA THR A 702 4.01 34.08 -137.51
C THR A 702 5.48 34.24 -137.85
N GLY A 703 6.12 33.15 -138.30
CA GLY A 703 7.39 33.16 -139.03
C GLY A 703 7.39 32.07 -140.13
N THR A 704 7.60 32.46 -141.39
CA THR A 704 7.51 31.62 -142.60
C THR A 704 8.92 31.19 -143.11
N LEU A 705 9.15 30.34 -144.12
CA LEU A 705 8.38 29.95 -145.32
C LEU A 705 8.95 28.66 -146.01
N LYS A 706 8.15 28.04 -146.91
CA LYS A 706 8.46 27.05 -147.98
C LYS A 706 8.11 25.57 -147.75
N THR A 707 7.97 24.82 -148.86
CA THR A 707 6.83 23.89 -149.14
C THR A 707 7.17 22.76 -150.14
N SER A 708 6.15 21.97 -150.56
CA SER A 708 6.07 20.86 -151.57
C SER A 708 6.31 19.42 -151.03
N ASP A 709 5.61 18.36 -151.45
CA ASP A 709 4.40 18.20 -152.31
C ASP A 709 3.71 16.80 -152.16
N ASN A 710 2.44 16.68 -152.61
CA ASN A 710 1.63 15.45 -152.89
C ASN A 710 1.26 14.50 -151.70
N ALA A 711 0.04 13.94 -151.49
CA ALA A 711 -1.01 13.30 -152.34
C ALA A 711 -0.77 11.78 -152.58
N THR A 712 -1.74 10.83 -152.64
CA THR A 712 -3.23 10.85 -152.75
C THR A 712 -3.87 9.48 -152.38
N THR A 713 -5.20 9.41 -152.10
CA THR A 713 -6.14 8.23 -152.27
C THR A 713 -5.88 6.90 -151.51
N PHE A 714 -6.80 5.91 -151.38
CA PHE A 714 -8.27 5.76 -151.12
C PHE A 714 -8.59 4.24 -151.25
N ALA A 715 -9.43 3.61 -150.39
CA ALA A 715 -10.28 2.41 -150.70
C ALA A 715 -10.91 1.71 -149.47
N ALA A 716 -12.02 0.98 -149.69
CA ALA A 716 -12.58 -0.10 -148.85
C ALA A 716 -12.51 -1.45 -149.65
N THR A 717 -12.97 -2.65 -149.26
CA THR A 717 -14.09 -3.08 -148.37
C THR A 717 -13.98 -4.60 -148.05
N ALA A 718 -14.73 -5.08 -147.04
CA ALA A 718 -15.39 -6.41 -146.96
C ALA A 718 -14.72 -7.69 -146.34
N CYS A 719 -15.60 -8.48 -145.66
CA CYS A 719 -15.67 -9.95 -145.46
C CYS A 719 -14.57 -10.81 -144.78
N SER A 720 -14.71 -10.97 -143.44
CA SER A 720 -15.08 -12.23 -142.71
C SER A 720 -14.60 -13.66 -143.11
N VAL A 721 -14.24 -14.49 -142.09
CA VAL A 721 -14.60 -15.93 -141.82
C VAL A 721 -13.46 -16.86 -141.28
N VAL A 722 -13.41 -17.03 -139.94
CA VAL A 722 -13.40 -18.29 -139.12
C VAL A 722 -12.20 -19.31 -139.04
N THR A 723 -12.00 -19.83 -137.80
CA THR A 723 -11.37 -21.11 -137.30
C THR A 723 -9.86 -21.32 -137.04
N GLY A 724 -9.58 -21.88 -135.84
CA GLY A 724 -8.52 -22.88 -135.54
C GLY A 724 -7.22 -22.36 -134.89
N GLY A 725 -6.62 -22.99 -133.86
CA GLY A 725 -7.05 -24.07 -132.97
C GLY A 725 -5.91 -25.03 -132.53
N LEU A 726 -5.94 -25.52 -131.27
CA LEU A 726 -5.11 -26.64 -130.71
C LEU A 726 -3.59 -26.37 -130.55
N SER A 727 -2.77 -27.09 -129.74
CA SER A 727 -3.01 -27.87 -128.49
C SER A 727 -1.69 -28.36 -127.83
N ASN A 728 -1.74 -28.64 -126.52
CA ASN A 728 -1.06 -29.77 -125.82
C ASN A 728 0.47 -29.88 -125.60
N THR A 729 0.78 -30.62 -124.51
CA THR A 729 1.87 -31.62 -124.29
C THR A 729 3.30 -31.25 -123.87
N MET A 730 3.67 -31.82 -122.70
CA MET A 730 4.91 -32.54 -122.32
C MET A 730 6.30 -31.87 -122.23
N CYS A 731 7.02 -32.33 -121.20
CA CYS A 731 8.47 -32.57 -121.02
C CYS A 731 9.53 -31.59 -121.58
N GLY A 732 10.61 -31.25 -120.85
CA GLY A 732 10.99 -31.57 -119.46
C GLY A 732 12.46 -31.99 -119.30
N LEU A 733 13.08 -31.59 -118.17
CA LEU A 733 14.48 -31.86 -117.78
C LEU A 733 15.52 -31.24 -118.74
N PHE A 734 16.81 -31.05 -118.42
CA PHE A 734 17.63 -31.24 -117.20
C PHE A 734 18.74 -30.14 -117.25
N THR A 735 19.77 -29.94 -116.41
CA THR A 735 20.45 -30.51 -115.22
C THR A 735 21.28 -29.31 -114.68
N VAL A 736 21.62 -29.09 -113.40
CA VAL A 736 21.40 -29.76 -112.11
C VAL A 736 21.29 -28.65 -111.04
N VAL A 737 20.80 -28.89 -109.82
CA VAL A 737 20.32 -30.16 -109.25
C VAL A 737 18.86 -30.41 -109.65
#